data_AF-A0A918E8F7-F1
#
_entry.id   AF-A0A918E8F7-F1
#
_cell.length_a   1.000
_cell.length_b   1.000
_cell.length_c   1.000
_cell.angle_alpha   90.00
_cell.angle_beta   90.00
_cell.angle_gamma   90.00
#
_symmetry.space_group_name_H-M   'P 1'
#
loop_
_entity.id
_entity.type
_entity.pdbx_description
1 polymer ?
#
loop_
_entity_poly.entity_id
_entity_poly.type
_entity_poly.pdbx_seq_one_letter_code
_entity_poly.pdbx_strand_id
1 'polypeptide(L)'
;MTESGPLPDTGMYRMFDGYLVTPDRAGAGSVFSRISFRLPEAGAVASGRGEAGGIPAVRIAVADSIPFPAYGEVVASTVVDDSRTGAQQVWFVRQVGGEVFLDRVSLSATATGTGQTAAGRTAAGQTAAGQTGAGQTGAGQALGRTTFPLGASWVRSIAGEAALATKTQVVLVTGASDQGVVVGAFDASSGRLTSTWTLPGSPLGSLVGSWILVQDFTTWLFVTVRAAGALSTLAVPTTALSPGQQLPAADVHHLPRVDVATGSSAAATLGRMLPGSAGSQLILAAAGPSGAPFVVMQGFDAGKPAQRAVAVIDTAFAKPRSGQYRLTCADLDNNGQEELVLAYPADYGGVTGAAAFVLLRFDAQHSRWEASSRYVAAGPGGAPLASLDLRLGSGVLGDAVTSGVLVLGAGGDLAHIMKGEAQVFAGIVPVDPVTLRFPPYAEAPATLPAATQIGVTGLKAPGVLGSVVDLSGLSVTLGPPVLTQLSSRGQLLAILQVPPFDRETVSIAPSLTFSESDNQVKGLSVTSSKDWVMSDDAGLSLGISSSMLNFHLSKTYGHGFSHTEDNSTSMGVAISRTPTQLDRLVTMSVDYSVWRYPIVRRSRGAESGGMLMVVFPGSSIPVQGTPIAYDRQFGYRTGYEPGVLLSYLNVELDGWDETKQSELLLFRPLVSLEVTNDQPDTNTYDRSDTNQDTVGKHYFVATSASSSANLLMNTHLFSYLPASFGFNLGSSESYSDSAMEMTSLSRTESLSISVSGGTVPDASFRYTVTPYIYQHAGLGALVVAFKVGNLGPGWRSQYAQPYPMLILPFRHQSKDPLEKIFSRSISFDKQPDGTVHIVVEVFNHGFTDAEMVTVRVHHGEPKFEDGRPVIPADTPIGEVQGRVVALGRQRMRVTWTPPAGAAFITAVVWGGPRTIDFAEVAWNIYPESAFEGLGLPGIRDA
;
A
#
# COMPACT_ATOMS: atom_id res chain seq x y z
N MET A 1 -26.27 0.65 8.68
CA MET A 1 -26.33 0.37 7.24
C MET A 1 -25.04 -0.32 6.89
N THR A 2 -25.11 -1.51 6.31
CA THR A 2 -23.95 -2.31 5.90
C THR A 2 -23.39 -1.71 4.61
N GLU A 3 -22.46 -0.75 4.74
CA GLU A 3 -21.63 -0.33 3.62
C GLU A 3 -20.60 -1.44 3.34
N SER A 4 -20.82 -2.15 2.25
CA SER A 4 -19.79 -2.87 1.53
C SER A 4 -18.82 -1.82 0.98
N GLY A 5 -17.74 -1.55 1.72
CA GLY A 5 -16.63 -0.76 1.20
C GLY A 5 -16.09 -1.39 -0.10
N PRO A 6 -15.59 -0.61 -1.05
CA PRO A 6 -15.03 -1.16 -2.28
C PRO A 6 -13.86 -2.07 -1.90
N LEU A 7 -13.97 -3.35 -2.26
CA LEU A 7 -12.79 -4.19 -2.41
C LEU A 7 -11.85 -3.42 -3.34
N PRO A 8 -10.62 -3.06 -2.94
CA PRO A 8 -9.62 -2.77 -3.96
C PRO A 8 -9.58 -4.03 -4.82
N ASP A 9 -9.80 -3.88 -6.12
CA ASP A 9 -9.75 -4.98 -7.08
C ASP A 9 -8.59 -5.89 -6.69
N THR A 10 -8.92 -7.09 -6.21
CA THR A 10 -7.96 -8.10 -5.73
C THR A 10 -7.25 -8.76 -6.91
N GLY A 11 -6.99 -7.98 -7.96
CA GLY A 11 -6.39 -8.37 -9.20
C GLY A 11 -5.01 -8.95 -8.95
N MET A 12 -4.82 -10.19 -9.40
CA MET A 12 -3.49 -10.70 -9.67
C MET A 12 -2.86 -9.83 -10.77
N TYR A 13 -1.84 -9.05 -10.42
CA TYR A 13 -1.04 -8.34 -11.43
C TYR A 13 -0.09 -9.34 -12.09
N ARG A 14 -0.50 -9.89 -13.24
CA ARG A 14 0.30 -10.83 -14.03
C ARG A 14 0.89 -10.14 -15.26
N MET A 15 2.21 -10.02 -15.30
CA MET A 15 2.93 -9.82 -16.56
C MET A 15 3.11 -11.22 -17.17
N PHE A 16 2.37 -11.52 -18.24
CA PHE A 16 2.39 -12.85 -18.86
C PHE A 16 3.43 -12.92 -19.98
N ASP A 17 4.36 -13.87 -19.84
CA ASP A 17 5.08 -14.44 -20.98
C ASP A 17 4.47 -15.83 -21.28
N GLY A 18 4.00 -16.05 -22.50
CA GLY A 18 3.73 -17.39 -23.01
C GLY A 18 5.00 -18.00 -23.57
N TYR A 19 5.05 -19.32 -23.70
CA TYR A 19 6.06 -19.97 -24.54
C TYR A 19 5.45 -20.95 -25.52
N LEU A 20 6.17 -21.18 -26.61
CA LEU A 20 5.77 -22.04 -27.70
C LEU A 20 6.98 -22.83 -28.21
N VAL A 21 6.85 -24.15 -28.30
CA VAL A 21 7.76 -24.98 -29.08
C VAL A 21 7.09 -25.36 -30.39
N THR A 22 7.67 -24.91 -31.52
CA THR A 22 7.23 -25.32 -32.86
C THR A 22 8.28 -26.21 -33.51
N PRO A 23 7.89 -27.28 -34.24
CA PRO A 23 8.81 -28.02 -35.08
C PRO A 23 9.27 -27.14 -36.26
N ASP A 24 10.57 -27.18 -36.60
CA ASP A 24 11.13 -26.44 -37.74
C ASP A 24 10.71 -27.07 -39.09
N ARG A 25 10.63 -26.22 -40.13
CA ARG A 25 10.16 -26.49 -41.50
C ARG A 25 10.78 -27.70 -42.19
N ALA A 26 11.92 -28.18 -41.71
CA ALA A 26 12.70 -29.23 -42.37
C ALA A 26 12.90 -30.51 -41.53
N GLY A 27 12.25 -30.63 -40.36
CA GLY A 27 12.35 -31.84 -39.53
C GLY A 27 13.72 -32.05 -38.86
N ALA A 28 14.61 -31.05 -38.89
CA ALA A 28 15.97 -31.11 -38.33
C ALA A 28 16.11 -30.48 -36.93
N GLY A 29 15.04 -29.85 -36.39
CA GLY A 29 15.04 -29.20 -35.07
C GLY A 29 13.66 -28.63 -34.69
N SER A 30 13.54 -28.06 -33.49
CA SER A 30 12.38 -27.26 -33.04
C SER A 30 12.87 -25.90 -32.52
N VAL A 31 11.97 -24.94 -32.30
CA VAL A 31 12.31 -23.65 -31.70
C VAL A 31 11.46 -23.42 -30.47
N PHE A 32 12.09 -23.18 -29.31
CA PHE A 32 11.41 -22.70 -28.11
C PHE A 32 11.38 -21.17 -28.16
N SER A 33 10.18 -20.61 -28.23
CA SER A 33 9.93 -19.18 -28.41
C SER A 33 9.22 -18.62 -27.18
N ARG A 34 9.70 -17.48 -26.68
CA ARG A 34 8.95 -16.65 -25.73
C ARG A 34 7.96 -15.79 -26.52
N ILE A 35 6.69 -15.85 -26.17
CA ILE A 35 5.62 -15.03 -26.73
C ILE A 35 5.19 -14.05 -25.66
N SER A 36 5.43 -12.76 -25.88
CA SER A 36 4.98 -11.72 -24.95
C SER A 36 3.65 -11.15 -25.43
N PHE A 37 2.73 -10.99 -24.48
CA PHE A 37 1.44 -10.34 -24.68
C PHE A 37 1.54 -8.92 -24.14
N ARG A 38 1.46 -7.91 -25.01
CA ARG A 38 1.52 -6.50 -24.62
C ARG A 38 0.19 -5.81 -24.92
N LEU A 39 -0.39 -5.19 -23.90
CA LEU A 39 -1.47 -4.23 -24.11
C LEU A 39 -0.88 -2.95 -24.75
N PRO A 40 -1.63 -2.27 -25.63
CA PRO A 40 -1.22 -0.98 -26.16
C PRO A 40 -1.16 0.05 -25.04
N GLU A 41 -0.19 0.97 -25.10
CA GLU A 41 -0.10 2.07 -24.14
C GLU A 41 -1.42 2.87 -24.13
N ALA A 42 -1.93 3.16 -22.94
CA ALA A 42 -3.13 3.95 -22.72
C ALA A 42 -2.88 5.40 -23.19
N GLY A 43 -3.10 5.62 -24.48
CA GLY A 43 -2.94 6.90 -25.17
C GLY A 43 -3.42 6.89 -26.62
N ALA A 44 -3.81 5.72 -27.16
CA ALA A 44 -4.17 5.55 -28.57
C ALA A 44 -5.63 5.11 -28.82
N VAL A 45 -6.52 5.18 -27.83
CA VAL A 45 -7.96 4.95 -28.06
C VAL A 45 -8.60 6.29 -28.44
N ALA A 46 -8.78 6.50 -29.74
CA ALA A 46 -9.52 7.63 -30.26
C ALA A 46 -10.95 7.63 -29.69
N SER A 47 -11.36 8.77 -29.12
CA SER A 47 -12.69 9.03 -28.61
C SER A 47 -13.75 8.91 -29.72
N GLY A 48 -14.36 7.73 -29.85
CA GLY A 48 -15.52 7.48 -30.70
C GLY A 48 -16.68 6.96 -29.86
N ARG A 49 -17.76 7.74 -29.80
CA ARG A 49 -18.98 7.43 -29.04
C ARG A 49 -19.66 6.14 -29.52
N GLY A 50 -20.04 5.27 -28.57
CA GLY A 50 -21.38 4.66 -28.58
C GLY A 50 -21.55 3.21 -29.04
N GLU A 51 -20.50 2.40 -29.19
CA GLU A 51 -20.64 0.96 -29.43
C GLU A 51 -19.88 0.14 -28.38
N ALA A 52 -20.42 -1.03 -28.05
CA ALA A 52 -19.99 -1.91 -26.94
C ALA A 52 -18.46 -2.06 -26.82
N GLY A 53 -17.97 -2.04 -25.58
CA GLY A 53 -16.56 -2.04 -25.19
C GLY A 53 -15.65 -2.87 -26.10
N GLY A 54 -14.94 -2.17 -26.98
CA GLY A 54 -13.87 -2.77 -27.77
C GLY A 54 -12.72 -3.15 -26.85
N ILE A 55 -12.40 -4.44 -26.79
CA ILE A 55 -11.24 -4.96 -26.06
C ILE A 55 -9.99 -4.26 -26.61
N PRO A 56 -9.10 -3.70 -25.76
CA PRO A 56 -7.86 -3.11 -26.22
C PRO A 56 -7.06 -4.13 -27.03
N ALA A 57 -6.53 -3.71 -28.19
CA ALA A 57 -5.85 -4.61 -29.12
C ALA A 57 -4.57 -5.19 -28.52
N VAL A 58 -4.64 -6.40 -27.94
CA VAL A 58 -3.48 -7.12 -27.43
C VAL A 58 -2.50 -7.39 -28.57
N ARG A 59 -1.28 -6.88 -28.45
CA ARG A 59 -0.18 -7.20 -29.37
C ARG A 59 0.51 -8.47 -28.90
N ILE A 60 0.54 -9.47 -29.77
CA ILE A 60 1.25 -10.73 -29.56
C ILE A 60 2.54 -10.67 -30.36
N ALA A 61 3.69 -10.82 -29.70
CA ALA A 61 5.00 -10.83 -30.36
C ALA A 61 5.85 -12.00 -29.86
N VAL A 62 6.62 -12.61 -30.77
CA VAL A 62 7.72 -13.51 -30.39
C VAL A 62 8.87 -12.63 -29.90
N ALA A 63 9.15 -12.69 -28.60
CA ALA A 63 10.13 -11.84 -27.93
C ALA A 63 11.54 -12.39 -28.10
N ASP A 64 11.73 -13.70 -27.89
CA ASP A 64 13.02 -14.38 -28.02
C ASP A 64 12.81 -15.82 -28.52
N SER A 65 13.87 -16.43 -29.04
CA SER A 65 13.85 -17.81 -29.53
C SER A 65 15.17 -18.51 -29.24
N ILE A 66 15.12 -19.76 -28.81
CA ILE A 66 16.31 -20.61 -28.68
C ILE A 66 16.12 -21.93 -29.46
N PRO A 67 17.18 -22.44 -30.12
CA PRO A 67 17.14 -23.75 -30.74
C PRO A 67 16.77 -24.83 -29.73
N PHE A 68 15.81 -25.66 -30.12
CA PHE A 68 15.24 -26.71 -29.30
C PHE A 68 15.32 -28.06 -30.04
N PRO A 69 15.44 -29.19 -29.35
CA PRO A 69 15.58 -30.49 -30.01
C PRO A 69 14.31 -30.87 -30.77
N ALA A 70 14.38 -31.90 -31.61
CA ALA A 70 13.23 -32.32 -32.40
C ALA A 70 12.03 -32.64 -31.49
N TYR A 71 10.85 -32.14 -31.84
CA TYR A 71 9.65 -32.23 -30.99
C TYR A 71 9.33 -33.66 -30.55
N GLY A 72 9.59 -34.65 -31.43
CA GLY A 72 9.39 -36.07 -31.14
C GLY A 72 10.30 -36.63 -30.04
N GLU A 73 11.31 -35.89 -29.61
CA GLU A 73 12.18 -36.25 -28.49
C GLU A 73 11.61 -35.78 -27.14
N VAL A 74 10.63 -34.87 -27.11
CA VAL A 74 10.04 -34.36 -25.86
C VAL A 74 8.96 -35.31 -25.36
N VAL A 75 9.16 -35.85 -24.16
CA VAL A 75 8.26 -36.83 -23.54
C VAL A 75 7.29 -36.16 -22.56
N ALA A 76 7.75 -35.11 -21.87
CA ALA A 76 6.93 -34.31 -20.96
C ALA A 76 7.50 -32.89 -20.82
N SER A 77 6.63 -31.96 -20.43
CA SER A 77 7.00 -30.60 -20.05
C SER A 77 6.20 -30.16 -18.85
N THR A 78 6.80 -29.38 -17.95
CA THR A 78 6.08 -28.75 -16.86
C THR A 78 6.64 -27.36 -16.57
N VAL A 79 5.89 -26.58 -15.82
CA VAL A 79 6.35 -25.33 -15.23
C VAL A 79 6.65 -25.61 -13.76
N VAL A 80 7.84 -25.22 -13.31
CA VAL A 80 8.26 -25.36 -11.92
C VAL A 80 8.55 -23.96 -11.37
N ASP A 81 7.92 -23.63 -10.26
CA ASP A 81 8.26 -22.41 -9.52
C ASP A 81 9.65 -22.56 -8.91
N ASP A 82 10.55 -21.60 -9.16
CA ASP A 82 11.83 -21.51 -8.47
C ASP A 82 11.61 -20.86 -7.11
N SER A 83 11.66 -21.65 -6.05
CA SER A 83 11.42 -21.16 -4.69
C SER A 83 12.41 -20.07 -4.24
N ARG A 84 13.62 -20.00 -4.83
CA ARG A 84 14.66 -19.02 -4.48
C ARG A 84 14.41 -17.68 -5.15
N THR A 85 14.23 -17.71 -6.47
CA THR A 85 14.11 -16.48 -7.28
C THR A 85 12.66 -16.00 -7.40
N GLY A 86 11.71 -16.90 -7.22
CA GLY A 86 10.29 -16.68 -7.41
C GLY A 86 9.86 -16.68 -8.89
N ALA A 87 10.79 -16.83 -9.83
CA ALA A 87 10.52 -16.96 -11.25
C ALA A 87 10.03 -18.37 -11.58
N GLN A 88 9.19 -18.49 -12.60
CA GLN A 88 8.85 -19.79 -13.15
C GLN A 88 9.95 -20.26 -14.11
N GLN A 89 10.24 -21.55 -14.05
CA GLN A 89 11.16 -22.24 -14.95
C GLN A 89 10.37 -23.25 -15.76
N VAL A 90 10.71 -23.39 -17.04
CA VAL A 90 10.11 -24.42 -17.90
C VAL A 90 11.05 -25.60 -17.96
N TRP A 91 10.54 -26.77 -17.62
CA TRP A 91 11.32 -28.00 -17.61
C TRP A 91 10.77 -29.00 -18.61
N PHE A 92 11.66 -29.75 -19.27
CA PHE A 92 11.31 -30.78 -20.24
C PHE A 92 12.02 -32.09 -19.94
N VAL A 93 11.30 -33.20 -20.09
CA VAL A 93 11.89 -34.53 -20.20
C VAL A 93 12.09 -34.82 -21.68
N ARG A 94 13.33 -35.10 -22.08
CA ARG A 94 13.69 -35.41 -23.46
C ARG A 94 14.27 -36.81 -23.55
N GLN A 95 13.96 -37.55 -24.61
CA GLN A 95 14.47 -38.88 -24.88
C GLN A 95 15.10 -38.96 -26.27
N VAL A 96 16.39 -39.30 -26.35
CA VAL A 96 17.16 -39.40 -27.61
C VAL A 96 17.97 -40.68 -27.60
N GLY A 97 17.78 -41.53 -28.62
CA GLY A 97 18.52 -42.79 -28.73
C GLY A 97 18.37 -43.72 -27.52
N GLY A 98 17.28 -43.60 -26.75
CA GLY A 98 17.05 -44.37 -25.51
C GLY A 98 17.58 -43.71 -24.24
N GLU A 99 18.40 -42.67 -24.34
CA GLU A 99 18.86 -41.87 -23.21
C GLU A 99 17.83 -40.80 -22.84
N VAL A 100 17.71 -40.49 -21.55
CA VAL A 100 16.79 -39.48 -21.03
C VAL A 100 17.56 -38.30 -20.46
N PHE A 101 17.12 -37.10 -20.84
CA PHE A 101 17.65 -35.81 -20.42
C PHE A 101 16.56 -34.97 -19.77
N LEU A 102 16.97 -34.09 -18.88
CA LEU A 102 16.14 -33.06 -18.28
C LEU A 102 16.65 -31.71 -18.76
N ASP A 103 15.83 -30.98 -19.51
CA ASP A 103 16.15 -29.64 -20.01
C ASP A 103 15.43 -28.61 -19.14
N ARG A 104 16.17 -27.61 -18.63
CA ARG A 104 15.65 -26.46 -17.88
C ARG A 104 15.80 -25.20 -18.73
N VAL A 105 14.72 -24.43 -18.88
CA VAL A 105 14.68 -23.13 -19.55
C VAL A 105 14.22 -22.07 -18.56
N SER A 106 14.98 -20.99 -18.42
CA SER A 106 14.70 -19.87 -17.52
C SER A 106 15.19 -18.55 -18.10
N LEU A 107 14.72 -17.41 -17.59
CA LEU A 107 15.38 -16.14 -17.90
C LEU A 107 16.75 -16.13 -17.25
N SER A 108 17.78 -15.89 -18.05
CA SER A 108 19.14 -15.65 -17.57
C SER A 108 19.34 -14.14 -17.44
N ALA A 109 19.84 -13.71 -16.28
CA ALA A 109 20.56 -12.44 -16.24
C ALA A 109 21.79 -12.65 -17.12
N THR A 110 21.87 -11.99 -18.27
CA THR A 110 23.13 -11.94 -19.01
C THR A 110 24.17 -11.36 -18.07
N ALA A 111 25.06 -12.23 -17.56
CA ALA A 111 26.35 -11.80 -17.10
C ALA A 111 26.95 -11.04 -18.27
N THR A 112 27.21 -9.74 -18.10
CA THR A 112 28.07 -8.97 -18.99
C THR A 112 29.39 -9.72 -19.10
N GLY A 113 29.50 -10.57 -20.12
CA GLY A 113 30.72 -11.26 -20.46
C GLY A 113 31.77 -10.19 -20.72
N THR A 114 32.83 -10.25 -19.95
CA THR A 114 34.09 -9.52 -20.12
C THR A 114 34.71 -9.87 -21.48
N GLY A 115 34.14 -9.32 -22.56
CA GLY A 115 34.70 -9.35 -23.90
C GLY A 115 35.63 -8.15 -24.08
N GLN A 116 36.94 -8.42 -24.10
CA GLN A 116 37.99 -7.45 -24.42
C GLN A 116 37.65 -6.66 -25.69
N THR A 117 37.49 -5.34 -25.55
CA THR A 117 37.48 -4.41 -26.67
C THR A 117 38.89 -4.35 -27.26
N ALA A 118 39.15 -5.14 -28.31
CA ALA A 118 40.29 -4.89 -29.19
C ALA A 118 40.03 -3.58 -29.94
N ALA A 119 40.83 -2.57 -29.63
CA ALA A 119 40.79 -1.26 -30.27
C ALA A 119 41.08 -1.36 -31.77
N GLY A 120 40.09 -1.03 -32.59
CA GLY A 120 40.21 -0.79 -34.03
C GLY A 120 39.70 0.61 -34.37
N ARG A 121 40.63 1.52 -34.67
CA ARG A 121 40.42 2.91 -35.08
C ARG A 121 39.49 3.04 -36.31
N THR A 122 38.59 4.04 -36.30
CA THR A 122 38.24 4.95 -37.42
C THR A 122 37.41 6.10 -36.79
N ALA A 123 37.99 7.25 -36.46
CA ALA A 123 38.24 8.43 -37.30
C ALA A 123 36.96 9.13 -37.84
N ALA A 124 36.58 10.19 -37.13
CA ALA A 124 36.07 11.50 -37.58
C ALA A 124 34.79 11.58 -38.45
N GLY A 125 33.77 12.27 -37.91
CA GLY A 125 32.77 12.94 -38.74
C GLY A 125 31.47 13.35 -38.03
N GLN A 126 31.43 14.60 -37.55
CA GLN A 126 30.24 15.45 -37.35
C GLN A 126 29.37 15.27 -36.08
N THR A 127 29.47 16.31 -35.25
CA THR A 127 28.53 16.69 -34.20
C THR A 127 27.32 17.38 -34.84
N ALA A 128 26.11 16.91 -34.54
CA ALA A 128 24.89 17.72 -34.59
C ALA A 128 24.00 17.35 -33.40
N ALA A 129 23.64 18.37 -32.64
CA ALA A 129 22.87 18.30 -31.41
C ALA A 129 21.41 17.90 -31.68
N GLY A 130 20.82 17.15 -30.74
CA GLY A 130 19.39 16.92 -30.64
C GLY A 130 19.04 15.50 -30.21
N GLN A 131 18.36 15.36 -29.07
CA GLN A 131 17.85 14.12 -28.45
C GLN A 131 18.85 13.31 -27.60
N THR A 132 19.11 13.79 -26.38
CA THR A 132 19.23 12.89 -25.23
C THR A 132 17.83 12.36 -24.91
N GLY A 133 17.33 11.43 -25.72
CA GLY A 133 16.32 10.51 -25.22
C GLY A 133 16.96 9.73 -24.09
N ALA A 134 16.30 9.67 -22.93
CA ALA A 134 16.68 8.81 -21.82
C ALA A 134 16.62 7.35 -22.31
N GLY A 135 17.69 6.91 -22.98
CA GLY A 135 17.89 5.53 -23.36
C GLY A 135 18.18 4.75 -22.10
N GLN A 136 17.13 4.13 -21.55
CA GLN A 136 17.30 3.02 -20.64
C GLN A 136 18.13 1.95 -21.38
N THR A 137 19.40 1.81 -21.04
CA THR A 137 20.13 0.56 -21.23
C THR A 137 19.49 -0.48 -20.32
N GLY A 138 18.35 -1.02 -20.73
CA GLY A 138 17.78 -2.21 -20.14
C GLY A 138 18.76 -3.35 -20.35
N ALA A 139 19.32 -3.90 -19.28
CA ALA A 139 19.97 -5.20 -19.33
C ALA A 139 18.93 -6.20 -19.85
N GLY A 140 19.04 -6.60 -21.12
CA GLY A 140 18.07 -7.50 -21.75
C GLY A 140 18.14 -8.87 -21.08
N GLN A 141 17.07 -9.28 -20.40
CA GLN A 141 16.91 -10.66 -19.95
C GLN A 141 16.70 -11.55 -21.18
N ALA A 142 17.53 -12.59 -21.33
CA ALA A 142 17.45 -13.54 -22.43
C ALA A 142 17.14 -14.95 -21.92
N LEU A 143 16.43 -15.75 -22.73
CA LEU A 143 16.19 -17.17 -22.43
C LEU A 143 17.51 -17.94 -22.40
N GLY A 144 17.78 -18.64 -21.29
CA GLY A 144 18.86 -19.59 -21.14
C GLY A 144 18.33 -21.03 -21.08
N ARG A 145 19.09 -21.99 -21.60
CA ARG A 145 18.81 -23.44 -21.50
C ARG A 145 19.95 -24.18 -20.84
N THR A 146 19.62 -25.07 -19.91
CA THR A 146 20.55 -26.02 -19.28
C THR A 146 20.05 -27.44 -19.52
N THR A 147 20.94 -28.37 -19.90
CA THR A 147 20.59 -29.78 -20.16
C THR A 147 21.31 -30.69 -19.16
N PHE A 148 20.58 -31.63 -18.56
CA PHE A 148 21.09 -32.59 -17.60
C PHE A 148 20.86 -34.03 -18.09
N PRO A 149 21.90 -34.88 -18.21
CA PRO A 149 21.69 -36.31 -18.46
C PRO A 149 21.18 -37.00 -17.19
N LEU A 150 20.06 -37.74 -17.28
CA LEU A 150 19.45 -38.38 -16.11
C LEU A 150 19.91 -39.83 -15.90
N GLY A 151 20.32 -40.54 -16.96
CA GLY A 151 20.65 -41.97 -16.90
C GLY A 151 19.48 -42.88 -16.50
N ALA A 152 18.26 -42.34 -16.44
CA ALA A 152 17.06 -42.99 -15.94
C ALA A 152 16.00 -43.07 -17.05
N SER A 153 16.02 -44.16 -17.82
CA SER A 153 15.14 -44.36 -18.97
C SER A 153 13.64 -44.49 -18.61
N TRP A 154 13.31 -44.62 -17.33
CA TRP A 154 11.95 -44.73 -16.81
C TRP A 154 11.25 -43.38 -16.62
N VAL A 155 11.97 -42.25 -16.57
CA VAL A 155 11.38 -40.92 -16.29
C VAL A 155 10.44 -40.49 -17.41
N ARG A 156 9.21 -40.08 -17.05
CA ARG A 156 8.14 -39.69 -17.97
C ARG A 156 7.41 -38.40 -17.57
N SER A 157 7.60 -37.88 -16.37
CA SER A 157 6.95 -36.65 -15.89
C SER A 157 7.81 -35.93 -14.85
N ILE A 158 7.51 -34.66 -14.61
CA ILE A 158 8.14 -33.79 -13.62
C ILE A 158 7.01 -33.24 -12.75
N ALA A 159 7.07 -33.50 -11.44
CA ALA A 159 6.02 -33.12 -10.51
C ALA A 159 6.13 -31.65 -10.06
N GLY A 160 7.36 -31.17 -9.86
CA GLY A 160 7.66 -29.83 -9.32
C GLY A 160 8.81 -29.85 -8.32
N GLU A 161 9.11 -28.68 -7.74
CA GLU A 161 10.06 -28.55 -6.64
C GLU A 161 9.39 -28.93 -5.31
N ALA A 162 10.09 -29.68 -4.47
CA ALA A 162 9.61 -30.07 -3.15
C ALA A 162 10.76 -30.17 -2.14
N ALA A 163 10.44 -29.94 -0.87
CA ALA A 163 11.32 -30.29 0.24
C ALA A 163 11.11 -31.76 0.63
N LEU A 164 12.20 -32.52 0.68
CA LEU A 164 12.22 -33.88 1.24
C LEU A 164 12.24 -33.85 2.77
N ALA A 165 12.17 -35.02 3.41
CA ALA A 165 12.34 -35.19 4.86
C ALA A 165 13.63 -34.53 5.40
N THR A 166 14.70 -34.52 4.59
CA THR A 166 15.99 -33.91 4.90
C THR A 166 15.99 -32.37 4.81
N LYS A 167 14.84 -31.76 4.46
CA LYS A 167 14.71 -30.34 4.08
C LYS A 167 15.53 -29.94 2.85
N THR A 168 16.06 -30.90 2.11
CA THR A 168 16.71 -30.66 0.82
C THR A 168 15.64 -30.36 -0.22
N GLN A 169 15.77 -29.23 -0.90
CA GLN A 169 14.94 -28.92 -2.07
C GLN A 169 15.44 -29.67 -3.30
N VAL A 170 14.52 -30.37 -3.96
CA VAL A 170 14.77 -31.17 -5.16
C VAL A 170 13.62 -30.99 -6.14
N VAL A 171 13.91 -31.26 -7.41
CA VAL A 171 12.86 -31.47 -8.43
C VAL A 171 12.45 -32.93 -8.39
N LEU A 172 11.18 -33.20 -8.12
CA LEU A 172 10.65 -34.56 -8.16
C LEU A 172 10.28 -34.94 -9.60
N VAL A 173 10.83 -36.05 -10.08
CA VAL A 173 10.53 -36.65 -11.38
C VAL A 173 9.84 -37.99 -11.17
N THR A 174 8.94 -38.37 -12.08
CA THR A 174 8.21 -39.63 -11.97
C THR A 174 8.16 -40.38 -13.29
N GLY A 175 7.92 -41.68 -13.21
CA GLY A 175 7.82 -42.54 -14.36
C GLY A 175 7.22 -43.89 -14.00
N ALA A 176 7.42 -44.88 -14.87
CA ALA A 176 6.90 -46.23 -14.67
C ALA A 176 7.97 -47.28 -14.94
N SER A 177 7.95 -48.35 -14.17
CA SER A 177 8.72 -49.57 -14.35
C SER A 177 7.78 -50.79 -14.38
N ASP A 178 8.37 -51.97 -14.56
CA ASP A 178 7.70 -53.26 -14.40
C ASP A 178 7.19 -53.52 -12.96
N GLN A 179 7.69 -52.77 -11.98
CA GLN A 179 7.30 -52.86 -10.57
C GLN A 179 6.26 -51.79 -10.14
N GLY A 180 5.85 -50.91 -11.06
CA GLY A 180 4.89 -49.84 -10.77
C GLY A 180 5.44 -48.43 -11.04
N VAL A 181 4.89 -47.44 -10.35
CA VAL A 181 5.32 -46.04 -10.44
C VAL A 181 6.64 -45.85 -9.71
N VAL A 182 7.59 -45.21 -10.38
CA VAL A 182 8.88 -44.81 -9.81
C VAL A 182 8.91 -43.29 -9.64
N VAL A 183 9.40 -42.84 -8.49
CA VAL A 183 9.64 -41.43 -8.15
C VAL A 183 11.13 -41.25 -7.94
N GLY A 184 11.70 -40.15 -8.43
CA GLY A 184 13.09 -39.81 -8.23
C GLY A 184 13.25 -38.37 -7.76
N ALA A 185 14.24 -38.15 -6.91
CA ALA A 185 14.67 -36.82 -6.49
C ALA A 185 15.84 -36.37 -7.36
N PHE A 186 15.66 -35.28 -8.09
CA PHE A 186 16.69 -34.65 -8.91
C PHE A 186 17.18 -33.37 -8.25
N ASP A 187 18.47 -33.30 -7.95
CA ASP A 187 19.10 -32.10 -7.45
C ASP A 187 19.58 -31.24 -8.63
N ALA A 188 18.88 -30.13 -8.86
CA ALA A 188 19.17 -29.20 -9.95
C ALA A 188 20.53 -28.49 -9.80
N SER A 189 21.13 -28.48 -8.60
CA SER A 189 22.44 -27.86 -8.36
C SER A 189 23.59 -28.77 -8.76
N SER A 190 23.50 -30.06 -8.43
CA SER A 190 24.49 -31.07 -8.84
C SER A 190 24.21 -31.68 -10.22
N GLY A 191 23.00 -31.48 -10.75
CA GLY A 191 22.57 -32.07 -12.03
C GLY A 191 22.41 -33.59 -11.97
N ARG A 192 22.17 -34.15 -10.77
CA ARG A 192 22.14 -35.60 -10.54
C ARG A 192 20.82 -36.05 -9.91
N LEU A 193 20.41 -37.25 -10.29
CA LEU A 193 19.37 -37.99 -9.58
C LEU A 193 19.97 -38.56 -8.28
N THR A 194 19.47 -38.10 -7.14
CA THR A 194 20.07 -38.40 -5.82
C THR A 194 19.39 -39.57 -5.11
N SER A 195 18.12 -39.86 -5.42
CA SER A 195 17.35 -40.94 -4.78
C SER A 195 16.19 -41.38 -5.67
N THR A 196 15.73 -42.62 -5.50
CA THR A 196 14.60 -43.21 -6.22
C THR A 196 13.77 -44.12 -5.31
N TRP A 197 12.45 -44.10 -5.49
CA TRP A 197 11.48 -44.90 -4.75
C TRP A 197 10.47 -45.51 -5.72
N THR A 198 10.06 -46.75 -5.47
CA THR A 198 8.90 -47.36 -6.15
C THR A 198 7.69 -47.21 -5.22
N LEU A 199 6.56 -46.70 -5.74
CA LEU A 199 5.35 -46.52 -4.94
C LEU A 199 4.65 -47.88 -4.71
N PRO A 200 4.54 -48.37 -3.46
CA PRO A 200 3.86 -49.63 -3.18
C PRO A 200 2.41 -49.62 -3.65
N GLY A 201 1.95 -50.75 -4.20
CA GLY A 201 0.55 -50.91 -4.65
C GLY A 201 0.17 -50.08 -5.87
N SER A 202 1.11 -49.35 -6.48
CA SER A 202 0.84 -48.56 -7.68
C SER A 202 0.44 -49.44 -8.87
N PRO A 203 -0.59 -49.05 -9.64
CA PRO A 203 -1.05 -49.87 -10.76
C PRO A 203 -0.05 -49.83 -11.92
N LEU A 204 0.11 -50.98 -12.60
CA LEU A 204 0.88 -51.08 -13.84
C LEU A 204 0.10 -50.42 -14.98
N GLY A 205 0.63 -49.33 -15.51
CA GLY A 205 -0.06 -48.54 -16.53
C GLY A 205 0.78 -47.40 -17.07
N SER A 206 0.17 -46.60 -17.95
CA SER A 206 0.81 -45.41 -18.51
C SER A 206 0.66 -44.24 -17.56
N LEU A 207 1.77 -43.59 -17.22
CA LEU A 207 1.74 -42.36 -16.44
C LEU A 207 0.98 -41.26 -17.20
N VAL A 208 0.02 -40.63 -16.54
CA VAL A 208 -0.68 -39.44 -17.07
C VAL A 208 0.09 -38.17 -16.69
N GLY A 209 0.56 -38.11 -15.45
CA GLY A 209 1.39 -37.01 -14.96
C GLY A 209 1.61 -37.09 -13.46
N SER A 210 2.33 -36.10 -12.94
CA SER A 210 2.60 -35.93 -11.52
C SER A 210 2.59 -34.44 -11.15
N TRP A 211 2.20 -34.14 -9.92
CA TRP A 211 2.03 -32.77 -9.44
C TRP A 211 2.36 -32.64 -7.96
N ILE A 212 2.82 -31.46 -7.56
CA ILE A 212 3.02 -31.09 -6.17
C ILE A 212 1.84 -30.24 -5.68
N LEU A 213 1.22 -30.67 -4.59
CA LEU A 213 0.17 -29.94 -3.88
C LEU A 213 0.66 -29.60 -2.47
N VAL A 214 0.23 -28.45 -1.94
CA VAL A 214 0.56 -28.01 -0.59
C VAL A 214 -0.71 -27.94 0.24
N GLN A 215 -0.66 -28.51 1.45
CA GLN A 215 -1.71 -28.46 2.47
C GLN A 215 -1.06 -28.29 3.84
N ASP A 216 -1.45 -27.26 4.60
CA ASP A 216 -0.96 -27.00 5.96
C ASP A 216 0.58 -27.10 6.08
N PHE A 217 1.29 -26.42 5.17
CA PHE A 217 2.76 -26.42 5.05
C PHE A 217 3.40 -27.77 4.69
N THR A 218 2.60 -28.82 4.51
CA THR A 218 3.06 -30.13 4.05
C THR A 218 2.92 -30.22 2.54
N THR A 219 4.00 -30.64 1.90
CA THR A 219 4.03 -30.85 0.45
C THR A 219 3.67 -32.30 0.14
N TRP A 220 2.83 -32.52 -0.87
CA TRP A 220 2.32 -33.81 -1.27
C TRP A 220 2.56 -34.03 -2.76
N LEU A 221 3.06 -35.21 -3.11
CA LEU A 221 3.20 -35.68 -4.47
C LEU A 221 1.93 -36.44 -4.88
N PHE A 222 1.25 -35.95 -5.91
CA PHE A 222 0.14 -36.64 -6.56
C PHE A 222 0.63 -37.24 -7.87
N VAL A 223 0.36 -38.53 -8.10
CA VAL A 223 0.73 -39.22 -9.35
C VAL A 223 -0.50 -39.91 -9.91
N THR A 224 -0.87 -39.55 -11.14
CA THR A 224 -2.01 -40.17 -11.83
C THR A 224 -1.51 -41.14 -12.89
N VAL A 225 -2.00 -42.38 -12.81
CA VAL A 225 -1.70 -43.46 -13.74
C VAL A 225 -2.98 -43.89 -14.43
N ARG A 226 -2.88 -44.20 -15.71
CA ARG A 226 -3.93 -44.89 -16.44
C ARG A 226 -3.63 -46.38 -16.51
N ALA A 227 -4.54 -47.18 -15.96
CA ALA A 227 -4.46 -48.63 -15.99
C ALA A 227 -5.85 -49.26 -16.17
N ALA A 228 -5.93 -50.29 -17.01
CA ALA A 228 -7.13 -51.11 -17.22
C ALA A 228 -8.42 -50.29 -17.49
N GLY A 229 -8.34 -49.24 -18.32
CA GLY A 229 -9.50 -48.40 -18.67
C GLY A 229 -9.93 -47.40 -17.59
N ALA A 230 -9.06 -47.05 -16.65
CA ALA A 230 -9.36 -46.05 -15.63
C ALA A 230 -8.14 -45.19 -15.28
N LEU A 231 -8.42 -44.06 -14.63
CA LEU A 231 -7.45 -43.23 -13.94
C LEU A 231 -7.40 -43.59 -12.46
N SER A 232 -6.19 -43.75 -11.93
CA SER A 232 -5.92 -43.96 -10.52
C SER A 232 -4.90 -42.94 -10.07
N THR A 233 -5.20 -42.19 -9.00
CA THR A 233 -4.27 -41.23 -8.43
C THR A 233 -3.75 -41.73 -7.09
N LEU A 234 -2.44 -41.63 -6.92
CA LEU A 234 -1.71 -41.91 -5.70
C LEU A 234 -1.27 -40.58 -5.10
N ALA A 235 -1.41 -40.41 -3.79
CA ALA A 235 -0.91 -39.25 -3.06
C ALA A 235 0.07 -39.69 -1.97
N VAL A 236 1.24 -39.02 -1.90
CA VAL A 236 2.32 -39.35 -0.95
C VAL A 236 2.84 -38.05 -0.34
N PRO A 237 2.95 -37.93 0.99
CA PRO A 237 3.59 -36.76 1.59
C PRO A 237 5.09 -36.77 1.26
N THR A 238 5.66 -35.65 0.83
CA THR A 238 7.08 -35.61 0.43
C THR A 238 8.03 -35.84 1.62
N THR A 239 7.54 -35.65 2.85
CA THR A 239 8.24 -36.00 4.08
C THR A 239 8.40 -37.50 4.30
N ALA A 240 7.64 -38.36 3.60
CA ALA A 240 7.86 -39.80 3.59
C ALA A 240 8.95 -40.25 2.59
N LEU A 241 9.39 -39.36 1.69
CA LEU A 241 10.44 -39.64 0.71
C LEU A 241 11.83 -39.41 1.30
N SER A 242 12.27 -40.33 2.18
CA SER A 242 13.60 -40.31 2.79
C SER A 242 14.64 -41.02 1.92
N PRO A 243 15.77 -40.36 1.57
CA PRO A 243 16.85 -40.97 0.81
C PRO A 243 17.34 -42.30 1.42
N GLY A 244 17.48 -43.34 0.59
CA GLY A 244 18.01 -44.65 1.02
C GLY A 244 17.04 -45.54 1.80
N GLN A 245 15.79 -45.11 2.01
CA GLN A 245 14.75 -45.90 2.67
C GLN A 245 13.65 -46.32 1.70
N GLN A 246 13.07 -47.52 1.90
CA GLN A 246 11.86 -47.92 1.19
C GLN A 246 10.66 -47.12 1.69
N LEU A 247 9.78 -46.72 0.78
CA LEU A 247 8.56 -46.00 1.11
C LEU A 247 7.53 -46.97 1.76
N PRO A 248 7.06 -46.71 2.98
CA PRO A 248 6.03 -47.54 3.61
C PRO A 248 4.71 -47.49 2.82
N ALA A 249 4.04 -48.64 2.68
CA ALA A 249 2.74 -48.69 2.00
C ALA A 249 1.66 -47.85 2.69
N ALA A 250 1.78 -47.63 4.01
CA ALA A 250 0.85 -46.80 4.79
C ALA A 250 0.90 -45.31 4.41
N ASP A 251 2.00 -44.84 3.82
CA ASP A 251 2.20 -43.44 3.40
C ASP A 251 1.73 -43.20 1.95
N VAL A 252 1.28 -44.24 1.25
CA VAL A 252 0.71 -44.13 -0.10
C VAL A 252 -0.81 -44.17 -0.04
N HIS A 253 -1.42 -43.03 -0.33
CA HIS A 253 -2.87 -42.87 -0.33
C HIS A 253 -3.43 -43.11 -1.73
N HIS A 254 -4.35 -44.08 -1.84
CA HIS A 254 -5.05 -44.36 -3.08
C HIS A 254 -6.35 -43.57 -3.14
N LEU A 255 -6.47 -42.69 -4.13
CA LEU A 255 -7.71 -41.98 -4.41
C LEU A 255 -8.66 -42.83 -5.24
N PRO A 256 -9.98 -42.56 -5.18
CA PRO A 256 -10.98 -43.28 -5.96
C PRO A 256 -10.61 -43.38 -7.44
N ARG A 257 -10.79 -44.58 -7.99
CA ARG A 257 -10.58 -44.89 -9.40
C ARG A 257 -11.69 -44.29 -10.25
N VAL A 258 -11.35 -43.73 -11.40
CA VAL A 258 -12.32 -43.12 -12.33
C VAL A 258 -12.21 -43.76 -13.71
N ASP A 259 -13.29 -44.38 -14.16
CA ASP A 259 -13.31 -45.08 -15.46
C ASP A 259 -13.23 -44.10 -16.63
N VAL A 260 -12.43 -44.45 -17.65
CA VAL A 260 -12.23 -43.65 -18.87
C VAL A 260 -12.43 -44.50 -20.12
N ALA A 261 -12.85 -43.86 -21.21
CA ALA A 261 -12.87 -44.51 -22.51
C ALA A 261 -11.45 -44.95 -22.93
N THR A 262 -11.37 -46.14 -23.51
CA THR A 262 -10.14 -46.69 -24.08
C THR A 262 -9.59 -45.73 -25.14
N GLY A 263 -8.30 -45.38 -25.03
CA GLY A 263 -7.64 -44.48 -25.98
C GLY A 263 -7.97 -42.99 -25.83
N SER A 264 -8.82 -42.59 -24.89
CA SER A 264 -9.03 -41.15 -24.56
C SER A 264 -7.72 -40.49 -24.11
N SER A 265 -7.59 -39.17 -24.13
CA SER A 265 -6.49 -38.50 -23.40
C SER A 265 -6.99 -37.99 -22.05
N ALA A 266 -6.09 -37.81 -21.09
CA ALA A 266 -6.41 -37.15 -19.83
C ALA A 266 -5.62 -35.84 -19.76
N ALA A 267 -6.30 -34.76 -19.38
CA ALA A 267 -5.70 -33.48 -19.07
C ALA A 267 -5.75 -33.24 -17.57
N ALA A 268 -4.82 -32.44 -17.08
CA ALA A 268 -4.71 -32.10 -15.68
C ALA A 268 -4.32 -30.63 -15.51
N THR A 269 -4.78 -30.01 -14.43
CA THR A 269 -4.33 -28.70 -13.99
C THR A 269 -4.40 -28.60 -12.46
N LEU A 270 -3.74 -27.62 -11.88
CA LEU A 270 -3.79 -27.33 -10.45
C LEU A 270 -4.51 -26.01 -10.24
N GLY A 271 -5.52 -25.97 -9.37
CA GLY A 271 -6.19 -24.72 -9.05
C GLY A 271 -6.73 -24.62 -7.63
N ARG A 272 -7.06 -23.40 -7.21
CA ARG A 272 -7.63 -23.07 -5.89
C ARG A 272 -9.14 -22.88 -5.99
N MET A 273 -9.85 -23.98 -6.10
CA MET A 273 -11.29 -24.05 -6.31
C MET A 273 -12.10 -23.87 -5.01
N LEU A 274 -11.47 -24.00 -3.84
CA LEU A 274 -12.13 -23.90 -2.54
C LEU A 274 -11.94 -22.50 -1.93
N PRO A 275 -13.02 -21.76 -1.65
CA PRO A 275 -12.91 -20.41 -1.08
C PRO A 275 -12.27 -20.45 0.31
N GLY A 276 -11.37 -19.50 0.57
CA GLY A 276 -10.68 -19.37 1.87
C GLY A 276 -9.62 -20.45 2.16
N SER A 277 -9.35 -21.37 1.23
CA SER A 277 -8.31 -22.38 1.37
C SER A 277 -7.00 -21.92 0.72
N ALA A 278 -5.88 -22.06 1.44
CA ALA A 278 -4.55 -21.89 0.86
C ALA A 278 -4.12 -23.09 -0.01
N GLY A 279 -4.81 -24.24 0.10
CA GLY A 279 -4.45 -25.48 -0.58
C GLY A 279 -4.93 -25.53 -2.03
N SER A 280 -4.07 -26.04 -2.92
CA SER A 280 -4.42 -26.29 -4.33
C SER A 280 -5.09 -27.66 -4.49
N GLN A 281 -5.95 -27.78 -5.50
CA GLN A 281 -6.59 -29.03 -5.92
C GLN A 281 -6.03 -29.46 -7.27
N LEU A 282 -5.90 -30.77 -7.47
CA LEU A 282 -5.64 -31.40 -8.76
C LEU A 282 -6.98 -31.60 -9.48
N ILE A 283 -7.12 -31.02 -10.66
CA ILE A 283 -8.27 -31.19 -11.52
C ILE A 283 -7.87 -32.04 -12.71
N LEU A 284 -8.60 -33.12 -12.97
CA LEU A 284 -8.41 -34.04 -14.08
C LEU A 284 -9.62 -33.98 -15.02
N ALA A 285 -9.40 -34.06 -16.33
CA ALA A 285 -10.45 -34.22 -17.32
C ALA A 285 -10.13 -35.32 -18.33
N ALA A 286 -11.12 -36.15 -18.66
CA ALA A 286 -11.01 -37.20 -19.66
C ALA A 286 -12.38 -37.56 -20.25
N ALA A 287 -12.39 -38.37 -21.31
CA ALA A 287 -13.63 -38.97 -21.80
C ALA A 287 -14.02 -40.15 -20.89
N GLY A 288 -15.24 -40.14 -20.37
CA GLY A 288 -15.83 -41.29 -19.69
C GLY A 288 -16.14 -42.44 -20.68
N PRO A 289 -16.58 -43.61 -20.18
CA PRO A 289 -16.89 -44.77 -21.03
C PRO A 289 -17.95 -44.49 -22.12
N SER A 290 -18.86 -43.54 -21.89
CA SER A 290 -19.85 -43.09 -22.87
C SER A 290 -19.31 -42.11 -23.92
N GLY A 291 -18.05 -41.70 -23.81
CA GLY A 291 -17.41 -40.66 -24.62
C GLY A 291 -17.62 -39.24 -24.10
N ALA A 292 -18.59 -39.02 -23.20
CA ALA A 292 -18.83 -37.70 -22.59
C ALA A 292 -17.64 -37.27 -21.71
N PRO A 293 -17.23 -35.98 -21.75
CA PRO A 293 -16.21 -35.50 -20.83
C PRO A 293 -16.68 -35.56 -19.39
N PHE A 294 -15.76 -35.86 -18.50
CA PHE A 294 -15.94 -35.59 -17.08
C PHE A 294 -14.75 -34.79 -16.55
N VAL A 295 -14.99 -34.11 -15.44
CA VAL A 295 -13.99 -33.42 -14.63
C VAL A 295 -14.00 -34.02 -13.23
N VAL A 296 -12.83 -34.32 -12.69
CA VAL A 296 -12.62 -34.81 -11.32
C VAL A 296 -11.74 -33.82 -10.58
N MET A 297 -12.15 -33.43 -9.38
CA MET A 297 -11.36 -32.61 -8.46
C MET A 297 -10.85 -33.47 -7.31
N GLN A 298 -9.54 -33.48 -7.13
CA GLN A 298 -8.82 -34.17 -6.05
C GLN A 298 -8.06 -33.14 -5.22
N GLY A 299 -8.03 -33.31 -3.91
CA GLY A 299 -7.40 -32.36 -3.00
C GLY A 299 -7.38 -32.94 -1.61
N PHE A 300 -7.75 -32.13 -0.61
CA PHE A 300 -7.76 -32.56 0.78
C PHE A 300 -9.15 -32.45 1.39
N ASP A 301 -9.49 -33.41 2.26
CA ASP A 301 -10.64 -33.36 3.15
C ASP A 301 -10.19 -33.69 4.56
N ALA A 302 -10.46 -32.79 5.52
CA ALA A 302 -9.95 -32.87 6.89
C ALA A 302 -8.43 -33.22 6.95
N GLY A 303 -7.63 -32.57 6.09
CA GLY A 303 -6.17 -32.76 6.02
C GLY A 303 -5.68 -34.04 5.32
N LYS A 304 -6.58 -34.89 4.81
CA LYS A 304 -6.23 -36.14 4.10
C LYS A 304 -6.51 -36.05 2.60
N PRO A 305 -5.68 -36.65 1.73
CA PRO A 305 -5.97 -36.70 0.30
C PRO A 305 -7.34 -37.34 0.04
N ALA A 306 -8.18 -36.65 -0.74
CA ALA A 306 -9.54 -37.08 -1.05
C ALA A 306 -10.00 -36.61 -2.44
N GLN A 307 -10.95 -37.34 -3.03
CA GLN A 307 -11.71 -36.87 -4.18
C GLN A 307 -12.83 -35.96 -3.68
N ARG A 308 -12.88 -34.72 -4.17
CA ARG A 308 -13.80 -33.68 -3.72
C ARG A 308 -15.06 -33.60 -4.56
N ALA A 309 -14.94 -33.77 -5.88
CA ALA A 309 -16.05 -33.66 -6.80
C ALA A 309 -15.79 -34.38 -8.11
N VAL A 310 -16.87 -34.84 -8.76
CA VAL A 310 -16.86 -35.39 -10.12
C VAL A 310 -18.08 -34.84 -10.84
N ALA A 311 -17.90 -34.38 -12.07
CA ALA A 311 -19.01 -33.91 -12.90
C ALA A 311 -18.84 -34.38 -14.35
N VAL A 312 -19.94 -34.83 -14.96
CA VAL A 312 -20.02 -35.04 -16.41
C VAL A 312 -20.38 -33.70 -17.04
N ILE A 313 -19.63 -33.29 -18.06
CA ILE A 313 -19.81 -31.99 -18.70
C ILE A 313 -20.69 -32.13 -19.95
N ASP A 314 -21.74 -31.31 -20.00
CA ASP A 314 -22.64 -31.24 -21.15
C ASP A 314 -21.91 -30.66 -22.38
N THR A 315 -21.89 -31.45 -23.45
CA THR A 315 -21.28 -31.10 -24.74
C THR A 315 -22.30 -31.07 -25.88
N ALA A 316 -23.60 -31.09 -25.58
CA ALA A 316 -24.64 -31.03 -26.61
C ALA A 316 -24.58 -29.73 -27.45
N PHE A 317 -24.03 -28.65 -26.88
CA PHE A 317 -23.88 -27.37 -27.58
C PHE A 317 -22.82 -27.39 -28.69
N ALA A 318 -21.81 -28.26 -28.60
CA ALA A 318 -20.74 -28.40 -29.59
C ALA A 318 -20.20 -29.82 -29.55
N LYS A 319 -20.42 -30.59 -30.62
CA LYS A 319 -20.11 -32.02 -30.64
C LYS A 319 -18.59 -32.25 -30.54
N PRO A 320 -18.09 -33.00 -29.54
CA PRO A 320 -16.67 -33.31 -29.44
C PRO A 320 -16.21 -34.15 -30.64
N ARG A 321 -15.12 -33.76 -31.28
CA ARG A 321 -14.52 -34.50 -32.39
C ARG A 321 -13.60 -35.62 -31.90
N SER A 322 -12.97 -35.43 -30.75
CA SER A 322 -12.08 -36.40 -30.13
C SER A 322 -12.14 -36.31 -28.60
N GLY A 323 -11.65 -37.34 -27.90
CA GLY A 323 -11.49 -37.33 -26.44
C GLY A 323 -10.26 -36.54 -25.97
N GLN A 324 -9.94 -35.43 -26.65
CA GLN A 324 -8.84 -34.54 -26.31
C GLN A 324 -9.36 -33.31 -25.57
N TYR A 325 -9.24 -33.35 -24.24
CA TYR A 325 -9.65 -32.26 -23.37
C TYR A 325 -8.42 -31.45 -22.93
N ARG A 326 -8.63 -30.18 -22.60
CA ARG A 326 -7.62 -29.27 -22.06
C ARG A 326 -8.23 -28.50 -20.91
N LEU A 327 -7.42 -28.25 -19.89
CA LEU A 327 -7.83 -27.56 -18.68
C LEU A 327 -6.91 -26.38 -18.43
N THR A 328 -7.48 -25.30 -17.90
CA THR A 328 -6.74 -24.22 -17.25
C THR A 328 -7.61 -23.62 -16.16
N CYS A 329 -7.01 -22.99 -15.16
CA CYS A 329 -7.75 -22.33 -14.11
C CYS A 329 -7.07 -21.03 -13.69
N ALA A 330 -7.90 -20.07 -13.30
CA ALA A 330 -7.48 -18.82 -12.73
C ALA A 330 -8.67 -18.16 -12.03
N ASP A 331 -8.37 -17.24 -11.12
CA ASP A 331 -9.35 -16.35 -10.52
C ASP A 331 -9.74 -15.30 -11.57
N LEU A 332 -10.87 -15.55 -12.24
CA LEU A 332 -11.35 -14.75 -13.37
C LEU A 332 -12.31 -13.65 -12.94
N ASP A 333 -12.91 -13.73 -11.74
CA ASP A 333 -13.72 -12.65 -11.15
C ASP A 333 -13.01 -11.92 -9.99
N ASN A 334 -11.72 -12.21 -9.76
CA ASN A 334 -10.89 -11.63 -8.71
C ASN A 334 -11.42 -11.87 -7.28
N ASN A 335 -12.20 -12.92 -7.03
CA ASN A 335 -12.78 -13.17 -5.70
C ASN A 335 -11.89 -14.04 -4.78
N GLY A 336 -10.72 -14.49 -5.25
CA GLY A 336 -9.80 -15.39 -4.55
C GLY A 336 -10.08 -16.89 -4.74
N GLN A 337 -11.15 -17.25 -5.43
CA GLN A 337 -11.50 -18.59 -5.88
C GLN A 337 -11.18 -18.69 -7.38
N GLU A 338 -10.47 -19.73 -7.80
CA GLU A 338 -10.19 -19.92 -9.22
C GLU A 338 -11.39 -20.59 -9.92
N GLU A 339 -11.71 -20.12 -11.12
CA GLU A 339 -12.60 -20.78 -12.07
C GLU A 339 -11.83 -21.77 -12.95
N LEU A 340 -12.53 -22.81 -13.40
CA LEU A 340 -12.00 -23.81 -14.31
C LEU A 340 -12.51 -23.56 -15.73
N VAL A 341 -11.61 -23.61 -16.70
CA VAL A 341 -11.95 -23.64 -18.12
C VAL A 341 -11.58 -24.98 -18.72
N LEU A 342 -12.59 -25.68 -19.23
CA LEU A 342 -12.44 -26.88 -20.05
C LEU A 342 -12.55 -26.49 -21.52
N ALA A 343 -11.60 -26.93 -22.35
CA ALA A 343 -11.73 -26.81 -23.80
C ALA A 343 -11.48 -28.13 -24.53
N TYR A 344 -12.06 -28.26 -25.73
CA TYR A 344 -11.94 -29.45 -26.57
C TYR A 344 -12.17 -29.12 -28.05
N PRO A 345 -11.64 -29.94 -28.97
CA PRO A 345 -11.92 -29.80 -30.39
C PRO A 345 -13.33 -30.27 -30.71
N ALA A 346 -14.08 -29.45 -31.44
CA ALA A 346 -15.48 -29.67 -31.75
C ALA A 346 -15.79 -29.44 -33.24
N ASP A 347 -16.89 -30.05 -33.67
CA ASP A 347 -17.55 -29.73 -34.94
C ASP A 347 -18.72 -28.78 -34.64
N TYR A 348 -18.66 -27.56 -35.17
CA TYR A 348 -19.69 -26.53 -34.91
C TYR A 348 -19.79 -25.54 -36.08
N GLY A 349 -21.02 -25.18 -36.46
CA GLY A 349 -21.31 -24.17 -37.48
C GLY A 349 -20.53 -24.33 -38.80
N GLY A 350 -20.33 -25.58 -39.24
CA GLY A 350 -19.60 -25.91 -40.49
C GLY A 350 -18.08 -25.94 -40.37
N VAL A 351 -17.49 -25.61 -39.21
CA VAL A 351 -16.04 -25.69 -38.97
C VAL A 351 -15.69 -26.99 -38.24
N THR A 352 -14.97 -27.86 -38.93
CA THR A 352 -14.45 -29.12 -38.36
C THR A 352 -13.14 -28.86 -37.62
N GLY A 353 -13.16 -28.94 -36.28
CA GLY A 353 -12.01 -28.60 -35.44
C GLY A 353 -12.01 -27.14 -34.96
N ALA A 354 -13.18 -26.58 -34.69
CA ALA A 354 -13.31 -25.41 -33.82
C ALA A 354 -12.89 -25.78 -32.38
N ALA A 355 -12.58 -24.78 -31.55
CA ALA A 355 -12.36 -24.98 -30.11
C ALA A 355 -13.63 -24.63 -29.34
N ALA A 356 -14.19 -25.58 -28.62
CA ALA A 356 -15.29 -25.35 -27.68
C ALA A 356 -14.74 -25.15 -26.27
N PHE A 357 -15.31 -24.22 -25.51
CA PHE A 357 -14.91 -23.85 -24.16
C PHE A 357 -16.13 -23.93 -23.23
N VAL A 358 -15.89 -24.39 -22.00
CA VAL A 358 -16.87 -24.40 -20.91
C VAL A 358 -16.20 -23.78 -19.69
N LEU A 359 -16.78 -22.70 -19.19
CA LEU A 359 -16.38 -22.04 -17.96
C LEU A 359 -17.17 -22.65 -16.80
N LEU A 360 -16.46 -23.13 -15.79
CA LEU A 360 -16.98 -23.88 -14.66
C LEU A 360 -16.59 -23.19 -13.36
N ARG A 361 -17.56 -23.02 -12.48
CA ARG A 361 -17.34 -22.58 -11.10
C ARG A 361 -17.58 -23.74 -10.15
N PHE A 362 -16.77 -23.84 -9.10
CA PHE A 362 -17.00 -24.83 -8.05
C PHE A 362 -17.90 -24.25 -6.96
N ASP A 363 -19.03 -24.90 -6.71
CA ASP A 363 -19.89 -24.58 -5.58
C ASP A 363 -19.45 -25.41 -4.37
N ALA A 364 -18.74 -24.75 -3.45
CA ALA A 364 -18.23 -25.39 -2.26
C ALA A 364 -19.33 -25.80 -1.26
N GLN A 365 -20.49 -25.13 -1.27
CA GLN A 365 -21.60 -25.45 -0.35
C GLN A 365 -22.25 -26.77 -0.73
N HIS A 366 -22.45 -27.01 -2.02
CA HIS A 366 -23.07 -28.24 -2.54
C HIS A 366 -22.05 -29.26 -3.07
N SER A 367 -20.75 -28.95 -3.00
CA SER A 367 -19.64 -29.76 -3.50
C SER A 367 -19.81 -30.22 -4.96
N ARG A 368 -20.21 -29.30 -5.85
CA ARG A 368 -20.51 -29.60 -7.25
C ARG A 368 -19.92 -28.55 -8.21
N TRP A 369 -19.80 -28.94 -9.48
CA TRP A 369 -19.43 -28.03 -10.56
C TRP A 369 -20.67 -27.41 -11.20
N GLU A 370 -20.61 -26.12 -11.47
CA GLU A 370 -21.65 -25.37 -12.18
C GLU A 370 -21.08 -24.74 -13.45
N ALA A 371 -21.73 -24.97 -14.59
CA ALA A 371 -21.31 -24.36 -15.85
C ALA A 371 -21.85 -22.93 -15.94
N SER A 372 -20.97 -21.94 -15.79
CA SER A 372 -21.31 -20.52 -15.84
C SER A 372 -21.53 -20.04 -17.28
N SER A 373 -20.72 -20.52 -18.22
CA SER A 373 -20.75 -20.06 -19.61
C SER A 373 -20.15 -21.08 -20.58
N ARG A 374 -20.45 -20.90 -21.87
CA ARG A 374 -20.00 -21.75 -22.99
C ARG A 374 -19.56 -20.83 -24.13
N TYR A 375 -18.61 -21.29 -24.94
CA TYR A 375 -18.12 -20.53 -26.08
C TYR A 375 -17.56 -21.46 -27.15
N VAL A 376 -17.63 -21.06 -28.42
CA VAL A 376 -16.98 -21.78 -29.53
C VAL A 376 -16.24 -20.78 -30.39
N ALA A 377 -14.94 -21.02 -30.61
CA ALA A 377 -14.09 -20.17 -31.43
C ALA A 377 -13.39 -20.94 -32.56
N ALA A 378 -13.17 -20.24 -33.66
CA ALA A 378 -12.35 -20.67 -34.79
C ALA A 378 -11.23 -19.66 -35.04
N GLY A 379 -10.25 -20.05 -35.86
CA GLY A 379 -9.22 -19.15 -36.35
C GLY A 379 -9.80 -18.10 -37.32
N PRO A 380 -9.00 -17.09 -37.70
CA PRO A 380 -9.39 -16.07 -38.67
C PRO A 380 -9.99 -16.68 -39.95
N GLY A 381 -11.11 -16.12 -40.40
CA GLY A 381 -11.80 -16.61 -41.61
C GLY A 381 -12.49 -17.98 -41.45
N GLY A 382 -12.72 -18.45 -40.23
CA GLY A 382 -13.34 -19.75 -39.97
C GLY A 382 -12.36 -20.93 -40.07
N ALA A 383 -11.05 -20.67 -40.02
CA ALA A 383 -10.04 -21.72 -40.05
C ALA A 383 -10.14 -22.63 -38.81
N PRO A 384 -9.87 -23.94 -38.93
CA PRO A 384 -9.81 -24.84 -37.78
C PRO A 384 -8.79 -24.35 -36.75
N LEU A 385 -9.20 -24.29 -35.48
CA LEU A 385 -8.36 -23.80 -34.38
C LEU A 385 -7.75 -24.94 -33.56
N ALA A 386 -8.45 -26.07 -33.45
CA ALA A 386 -8.09 -27.17 -32.57
C ALA A 386 -8.07 -28.53 -33.28
N SER A 387 -8.03 -28.56 -34.62
CA SER A 387 -8.12 -29.82 -35.37
C SER A 387 -6.89 -30.74 -35.18
N LEU A 388 -5.75 -30.19 -34.78
CA LEU A 388 -4.53 -30.95 -34.50
C LEU A 388 -4.18 -30.94 -33.00
N ASP A 389 -4.12 -29.77 -32.37
CA ASP A 389 -3.85 -29.62 -30.93
C ASP A 389 -4.43 -28.31 -30.39
N LEU A 390 -4.58 -28.22 -29.07
CA LEU A 390 -5.07 -27.06 -28.34
C LEU A 390 -4.30 -26.93 -27.02
N ARG A 391 -3.88 -25.72 -26.64
CA ARG A 391 -3.29 -25.41 -25.33
C ARG A 391 -3.95 -24.16 -24.77
N LEU A 392 -4.07 -24.13 -23.45
CA LEU A 392 -4.76 -23.07 -22.71
C LEU A 392 -3.88 -22.50 -21.62
N GLY A 393 -4.07 -21.22 -21.33
CA GLY A 393 -3.76 -20.61 -20.05
C GLY A 393 -4.87 -19.62 -19.69
N SER A 394 -5.06 -19.30 -18.41
CA SER A 394 -6.05 -18.31 -18.00
C SER A 394 -5.52 -17.37 -16.93
N GLY A 395 -6.13 -16.19 -16.85
CA GLY A 395 -5.96 -15.23 -15.76
C GLY A 395 -6.30 -13.81 -16.16
N VAL A 396 -5.96 -12.89 -15.25
CA VAL A 396 -6.20 -11.45 -15.37
C VAL A 396 -5.11 -10.81 -16.23
N LEU A 397 -5.50 -10.17 -17.32
CA LEU A 397 -4.61 -9.66 -18.36
C LEU A 397 -4.31 -8.18 -18.13
N GLY A 398 -3.15 -7.87 -17.52
CA GLY A 398 -2.39 -6.62 -17.66
C GLY A 398 -3.01 -5.28 -17.18
N ASP A 399 -4.31 -5.05 -17.32
CA ASP A 399 -5.01 -3.82 -16.90
C ASP A 399 -5.88 -4.01 -15.65
N ALA A 400 -5.80 -5.18 -15.00
CA ALA A 400 -6.62 -5.62 -13.86
C ALA A 400 -8.14 -5.75 -14.12
N VAL A 401 -8.63 -5.30 -15.28
CA VAL A 401 -10.06 -5.30 -15.64
C VAL A 401 -10.40 -6.41 -16.64
N THR A 402 -9.45 -6.84 -17.46
CA THR A 402 -9.67 -7.85 -18.50
C THR A 402 -9.26 -9.23 -18.02
N SER A 403 -10.22 -10.07 -17.63
CA SER A 403 -9.99 -11.50 -17.43
C SER A 403 -10.09 -12.26 -18.75
N GLY A 404 -9.34 -13.35 -18.91
CA GLY A 404 -9.41 -14.11 -20.15
C GLY A 404 -8.68 -15.45 -20.16
N VAL A 405 -8.93 -16.18 -21.23
CA VAL A 405 -8.30 -17.46 -21.55
C VAL A 405 -7.39 -17.24 -22.75
N LEU A 406 -6.10 -17.38 -22.54
CA LEU A 406 -5.13 -17.49 -23.62
C LEU A 406 -5.31 -18.84 -24.33
N VAL A 407 -5.40 -18.78 -25.65
CA VAL A 407 -5.56 -19.94 -26.51
C VAL A 407 -4.38 -20.04 -27.47
N LEU A 408 -3.75 -21.21 -27.50
CA LEU A 408 -2.78 -21.61 -28.52
C LEU A 408 -3.37 -22.81 -29.26
N GLY A 409 -3.86 -22.59 -30.46
CA GLY A 409 -4.54 -23.61 -31.26
C GLY A 409 -3.72 -24.00 -32.50
N ALA A 410 -3.70 -25.29 -32.83
CA ALA A 410 -3.16 -25.79 -34.08
C ALA A 410 -4.26 -26.44 -34.92
N GLY A 411 -4.47 -25.94 -36.13
CA GLY A 411 -5.44 -26.51 -37.06
C GLY A 411 -5.15 -26.26 -38.53
N GLY A 412 -5.65 -27.14 -39.39
CA GLY A 412 -5.40 -27.11 -40.83
C GLY A 412 -6.71 -27.12 -41.60
N ASP A 413 -6.91 -26.11 -42.45
CA ASP A 413 -7.96 -26.16 -43.48
C ASP A 413 -7.56 -27.13 -44.62
N LEU A 414 -8.44 -27.34 -45.60
CA LEU A 414 -8.18 -28.26 -46.71
C LEU A 414 -6.89 -27.91 -47.47
N ALA A 415 -6.59 -26.62 -47.66
CA ALA A 415 -5.42 -26.18 -48.41
C ALA A 415 -4.11 -26.50 -47.66
N HIS A 416 -4.09 -26.33 -46.34
CA HIS A 416 -2.95 -26.69 -45.49
C HIS A 416 -2.83 -28.20 -45.33
N ILE A 417 -3.96 -28.91 -45.21
CA ILE A 417 -3.96 -30.38 -45.15
C ILE A 417 -3.34 -30.99 -46.41
N MET A 418 -3.67 -30.46 -47.59
CA MET A 418 -3.10 -30.92 -48.88
C MET A 418 -1.58 -30.66 -48.99
N LYS A 419 -1.04 -29.73 -48.19
CA LYS A 419 0.40 -29.45 -48.08
C LYS A 419 1.08 -30.26 -46.97
N GLY A 420 0.33 -31.03 -46.18
CA GLY A 420 0.86 -31.72 -45.01
C GLY A 420 1.09 -30.80 -43.81
N GLU A 421 0.43 -29.63 -43.76
CA GLU A 421 0.65 -28.56 -42.79
C GLU A 421 -0.61 -28.21 -41.97
N ALA A 422 -0.41 -27.55 -40.82
CA ALA A 422 -1.43 -26.94 -39.97
C ALA A 422 -0.93 -25.58 -39.45
N GLN A 423 -1.81 -24.58 -39.39
CA GLN A 423 -1.50 -23.26 -38.85
C GLN A 423 -1.55 -23.29 -37.32
N VAL A 424 -0.68 -22.51 -36.68
CA VAL A 424 -0.69 -22.30 -35.23
C VAL A 424 -1.12 -20.85 -34.95
N PHE A 425 -2.19 -20.70 -34.17
CA PHE A 425 -2.77 -19.41 -33.78
C PHE A 425 -2.60 -19.19 -32.27
N ALA A 426 -2.26 -17.96 -31.89
CA ALA A 426 -2.40 -17.45 -30.52
C ALA A 426 -3.51 -16.41 -30.48
N GLY A 427 -4.34 -16.42 -29.43
CA GLY A 427 -5.32 -15.36 -29.19
C GLY A 427 -5.94 -15.48 -27.81
N ILE A 428 -6.92 -14.62 -27.52
CA ILE A 428 -7.53 -14.53 -26.19
C ILE A 428 -9.04 -14.67 -26.34
N VAL A 429 -9.64 -15.54 -25.51
CA VAL A 429 -11.08 -15.56 -25.27
C VAL A 429 -11.33 -14.75 -23.99
N PRO A 430 -11.91 -13.54 -24.09
CA PRO A 430 -12.17 -12.70 -22.91
C PRO A 430 -13.25 -13.33 -22.03
N VAL A 431 -13.19 -13.04 -20.73
CA VAL A 431 -14.19 -13.40 -19.74
C VAL A 431 -14.58 -12.12 -19.02
N ASP A 432 -15.86 -11.82 -19.01
CA ASP A 432 -16.39 -10.72 -18.19
C ASP A 432 -16.21 -11.10 -16.71
N PRO A 433 -15.37 -10.38 -15.94
CA PRO A 433 -15.09 -10.72 -14.55
C PRO A 433 -16.32 -10.52 -13.64
N VAL A 434 -17.27 -9.67 -14.02
CA VAL A 434 -18.47 -9.40 -13.20
C VAL A 434 -19.51 -10.49 -13.41
N THR A 435 -19.76 -10.86 -14.68
CA THR A 435 -20.81 -11.83 -14.99
C THR A 435 -20.30 -13.27 -15.08
N LEU A 436 -18.98 -13.48 -15.07
CA LEU A 436 -18.31 -14.76 -15.35
C LEU A 436 -18.85 -15.42 -16.62
N ARG A 437 -18.93 -14.64 -17.70
CA ARG A 437 -19.41 -15.11 -18.99
C ARG A 437 -18.42 -14.82 -20.10
N PHE A 438 -18.33 -15.78 -21.02
CA PHE A 438 -17.76 -15.52 -22.34
C PHE A 438 -18.68 -14.59 -23.15
N PRO A 439 -18.15 -13.90 -24.17
CA PRO A 439 -18.97 -13.12 -25.09
C PRO A 439 -20.06 -13.97 -25.76
N PRO A 440 -21.22 -13.38 -26.09
CA PRO A 440 -22.22 -14.08 -26.88
C PRO A 440 -21.64 -14.47 -28.24
N TYR A 441 -22.01 -15.65 -28.73
CA TYR A 441 -21.65 -16.17 -30.05
C TYR A 441 -22.89 -16.73 -30.75
N ALA A 442 -22.95 -16.60 -32.08
CA ALA A 442 -24.09 -17.02 -32.91
C ALA A 442 -24.01 -18.52 -33.27
N GLU A 443 -24.89 -19.00 -34.16
CA GLU A 443 -24.85 -20.38 -34.71
C GLU A 443 -23.61 -20.71 -35.56
N ALA A 444 -22.63 -19.80 -35.61
CA ALA A 444 -21.31 -19.98 -36.21
C ALA A 444 -20.22 -19.74 -35.14
N PRO A 445 -19.06 -20.44 -35.22
CA PRO A 445 -17.95 -20.17 -34.32
C PRO A 445 -17.55 -18.69 -34.36
N ALA A 446 -17.29 -18.11 -33.20
CA ALA A 446 -16.71 -16.78 -33.15
C ALA A 446 -15.29 -16.79 -33.71
N THR A 447 -14.86 -15.70 -34.34
CA THR A 447 -13.44 -15.54 -34.67
C THR A 447 -12.70 -15.19 -33.40
N LEU A 448 -11.64 -15.94 -33.07
CA LEU A 448 -10.82 -15.70 -31.89
C LEU A 448 -10.32 -14.23 -31.88
N PRO A 449 -10.69 -13.41 -30.88
CA PRO A 449 -10.25 -12.02 -30.79
C PRO A 449 -8.72 -11.90 -30.75
N ALA A 450 -8.18 -10.92 -31.47
CA ALA A 450 -6.74 -10.66 -31.60
C ALA A 450 -5.90 -11.89 -32.04
N ALA A 451 -6.52 -12.84 -32.76
CA ALA A 451 -5.84 -14.03 -33.23
C ALA A 451 -4.68 -13.68 -34.16
N THR A 452 -3.48 -14.04 -33.74
CA THR A 452 -2.23 -13.90 -34.51
C THR A 452 -1.76 -15.28 -34.92
N GLN A 453 -1.51 -15.48 -36.22
CA GLN A 453 -0.81 -16.68 -36.67
C GLN A 453 0.66 -16.55 -36.23
N ILE A 454 1.09 -17.44 -35.34
CA ILE A 454 2.43 -17.43 -34.74
C ILE A 454 3.36 -18.47 -35.38
N GLY A 455 2.82 -19.39 -36.18
CA GLY A 455 3.62 -20.41 -36.84
C GLY A 455 2.81 -21.36 -37.74
N VAL A 456 3.51 -22.37 -38.26
CA VAL A 456 2.98 -23.51 -39.02
C VAL A 456 3.65 -24.77 -38.49
N THR A 457 2.92 -25.86 -38.37
CA THR A 457 3.42 -27.18 -37.95
C THR A 457 3.02 -28.24 -38.98
N GLY A 458 3.76 -29.35 -39.05
CA GLY A 458 3.40 -30.47 -39.92
C GLY A 458 2.21 -31.25 -39.37
N LEU A 459 1.31 -31.75 -40.23
CA LEU A 459 0.16 -32.59 -39.81
C LEU A 459 0.58 -33.91 -39.15
N LYS A 460 1.80 -34.38 -39.43
CA LYS A 460 2.38 -35.57 -38.80
C LYS A 460 3.07 -35.26 -37.47
N ALA A 461 3.15 -33.98 -37.08
CA ALA A 461 3.68 -33.62 -35.77
C ALA A 461 2.76 -34.17 -34.67
N PRO A 462 3.30 -34.67 -33.55
CA PRO A 462 2.48 -35.17 -32.45
C PRO A 462 1.68 -34.08 -31.71
N GLY A 463 1.89 -32.79 -32.03
CA GLY A 463 1.13 -31.66 -31.49
C GLY A 463 1.93 -30.36 -31.43
N VAL A 464 1.49 -29.43 -30.58
CA VAL A 464 2.21 -28.21 -30.20
C VAL A 464 2.40 -28.19 -28.68
N LEU A 465 3.57 -27.74 -28.21
CA LEU A 465 3.83 -27.55 -26.78
C LEU A 465 3.82 -26.05 -26.48
N GLY A 466 3.05 -25.66 -25.48
CA GLY A 466 3.03 -24.28 -25.00
C GLY A 466 2.30 -24.18 -23.67
N SER A 467 2.73 -23.23 -22.83
CA SER A 467 2.09 -22.85 -21.57
C SER A 467 2.25 -21.37 -21.33
N VAL A 468 1.41 -20.84 -20.45
CA VAL A 468 1.55 -19.49 -19.87
C VAL A 468 2.41 -19.59 -18.62
N VAL A 469 3.36 -18.67 -18.46
CA VAL A 469 4.31 -18.63 -17.34
C VAL A 469 4.64 -17.21 -16.90
N ASP A 470 4.95 -17.03 -15.62
CA ASP A 470 5.63 -15.84 -15.12
C ASP A 470 7.14 -16.11 -15.03
N LEU A 471 7.84 -15.95 -16.15
CA LEU A 471 9.29 -16.11 -16.18
C LEU A 471 10.03 -15.02 -15.38
N SER A 472 9.37 -13.89 -15.09
CA SER A 472 9.98 -12.74 -14.41
C SER A 472 9.97 -12.88 -12.88
N GLY A 473 9.04 -13.67 -12.34
CA GLY A 473 8.85 -13.86 -10.90
C GLY A 473 8.31 -12.62 -10.17
N LEU A 474 7.68 -11.71 -10.92
CA LEU A 474 7.17 -10.43 -10.42
C LEU A 474 5.68 -10.47 -10.05
N SER A 475 4.98 -11.58 -10.29
CA SER A 475 3.57 -11.70 -9.93
C SER A 475 3.36 -11.77 -8.41
N VAL A 476 2.51 -10.89 -7.90
CA VAL A 476 2.11 -10.83 -6.49
C VAL A 476 0.59 -10.95 -6.34
N THR A 477 0.15 -11.48 -5.21
CA THR A 477 -1.26 -11.57 -4.77
C THR A 477 -1.40 -10.83 -3.44
N LEU A 478 -2.53 -10.18 -3.23
CA LEU A 478 -2.90 -9.67 -1.90
C LEU A 478 -3.64 -10.77 -1.14
N GLY A 479 -3.22 -11.07 0.08
CA GLY A 479 -3.96 -11.96 0.96
C GLY A 479 -5.14 -11.26 1.66
N PRO A 480 -5.90 -11.99 2.49
CA PRO A 480 -7.10 -11.46 3.13
C PRO A 480 -6.76 -10.24 4.01
N PRO A 481 -7.54 -9.15 3.92
CA PRO A 481 -7.21 -7.94 4.65
C PRO A 481 -7.63 -8.00 6.11
N VAL A 482 -6.95 -7.21 6.93
CA VAL A 482 -7.32 -6.91 8.32
C VAL A 482 -7.79 -5.46 8.40
N LEU A 483 -9.02 -5.26 8.86
CA LEU A 483 -9.58 -3.93 9.14
C LEU A 483 -9.21 -3.47 10.56
N THR A 484 -8.73 -2.25 10.69
CA THR A 484 -8.55 -1.54 11.96
C THR A 484 -9.23 -0.18 11.87
N GLN A 485 -10.05 0.16 12.86
CA GLN A 485 -10.60 1.51 12.97
C GLN A 485 -9.73 2.36 13.88
N LEU A 486 -9.35 3.54 13.41
CA LEU A 486 -8.61 4.53 14.16
C LEU A 486 -9.49 5.77 14.33
N SER A 487 -9.70 6.18 15.57
CA SER A 487 -10.30 7.48 15.86
C SER A 487 -9.18 8.51 16.01
N SER A 488 -9.05 9.41 15.03
CA SER A 488 -8.19 10.58 15.23
C SER A 488 -8.94 11.61 16.07
N ARG A 489 -8.38 11.98 17.23
CA ARG A 489 -8.87 13.10 18.03
C ARG A 489 -8.09 14.34 17.63
N GLY A 490 -8.55 15.00 16.59
CA GLY A 490 -8.12 16.35 16.25
C GLY A 490 -6.81 16.42 15.47
N GLN A 491 -6.91 16.80 14.21
CA GLN A 491 -5.85 17.41 13.41
C GLN A 491 -5.89 18.93 13.63
N LEU A 492 -4.74 19.56 13.79
CA LEU A 492 -4.64 21.01 13.99
C LEU A 492 -4.82 21.76 12.67
N LEU A 493 -5.83 22.62 12.57
CA LEU A 493 -6.07 23.45 11.39
C LEU A 493 -5.62 24.90 11.59
N ALA A 494 -5.89 25.46 12.77
CA ALA A 494 -5.51 26.83 13.09
C ALA A 494 -5.20 27.05 14.57
N ILE A 495 -4.39 28.07 14.84
CA ILE A 495 -4.11 28.61 16.17
C ILE A 495 -4.57 30.07 16.16
N LEU A 496 -5.49 30.38 17.06
CA LEU A 496 -6.08 31.70 17.21
C LEU A 496 -5.59 32.31 18.53
N GLN A 497 -4.63 33.23 18.42
CA GLN A 497 -4.11 33.97 19.58
C GLN A 497 -5.10 35.07 19.98
N VAL A 498 -5.11 35.43 21.25
CA VAL A 498 -5.88 36.57 21.75
C VAL A 498 -5.22 37.88 21.30
N PRO A 499 -5.98 38.86 20.77
CA PRO A 499 -5.40 40.17 20.46
C PRO A 499 -4.81 40.85 21.71
N PRO A 500 -3.69 41.59 21.62
CA PRO A 500 -3.05 42.23 22.77
C PRO A 500 -3.96 43.28 23.42
N PHE A 501 -4.06 43.23 24.74
CA PHE A 501 -4.67 44.29 25.57
C PHE A 501 -4.12 44.23 26.99
N ASP A 502 -4.28 45.33 27.73
CA ASP A 502 -4.02 45.38 29.16
C ASP A 502 -5.35 45.38 29.92
N ARG A 503 -5.57 44.39 30.79
CA ARG A 503 -6.86 44.21 31.47
C ARG A 503 -7.19 45.35 32.42
N GLU A 504 -6.19 46.00 33.03
CA GLU A 504 -6.39 47.09 33.99
C GLU A 504 -6.69 48.41 33.27
N THR A 505 -6.24 48.53 32.01
CA THR A 505 -6.25 49.78 31.24
C THR A 505 -7.18 49.69 30.01
N VAL A 506 -8.01 48.65 29.86
CA VAL A 506 -8.91 48.48 28.71
C VAL A 506 -10.32 49.01 29.03
N SER A 507 -10.90 49.78 28.11
CA SER A 507 -12.30 50.24 28.20
C SER A 507 -13.25 49.33 27.43
N ILE A 508 -12.85 48.91 26.22
CA ILE A 508 -13.53 47.89 25.42
C ILE A 508 -12.50 46.84 25.04
N ALA A 509 -12.73 45.59 25.44
CA ALA A 509 -11.82 44.49 25.14
C ALA A 509 -11.73 44.25 23.62
N PRO A 510 -10.54 43.93 23.09
CA PRO A 510 -10.42 43.57 21.69
C PRO A 510 -11.16 42.26 21.39
N SER A 511 -11.44 42.02 20.12
CA SER A 511 -12.08 40.79 19.69
C SER A 511 -11.52 40.29 18.36
N LEU A 512 -11.52 38.97 18.21
CA LEU A 512 -11.20 38.29 16.98
C LEU A 512 -12.45 37.57 16.50
N THR A 513 -12.95 37.95 15.33
CA THR A 513 -14.03 37.27 14.65
C THR A 513 -13.49 36.53 13.45
N PHE A 514 -13.61 35.22 13.48
CA PHE A 514 -13.51 34.40 12.29
C PHE A 514 -14.93 34.31 11.70
N SER A 515 -15.10 34.52 10.39
CA SER A 515 -16.41 34.42 9.74
C SER A 515 -16.30 33.98 8.28
N GLU A 516 -17.38 33.39 7.78
CA GLU A 516 -17.55 33.03 6.38
C GLU A 516 -18.50 34.04 5.74
N SER A 517 -18.07 34.68 4.64
CA SER A 517 -18.96 35.51 3.82
C SER A 517 -19.53 34.65 2.70
N ASP A 518 -20.85 34.48 2.73
CA ASP A 518 -21.76 33.86 1.74
C ASP A 518 -22.16 32.39 1.89
N ASN A 519 -23.48 32.18 1.76
CA ASN A 519 -24.21 30.93 1.94
C ASN A 519 -23.91 29.82 0.91
N GLN A 520 -22.91 29.94 0.03
CA GLN A 520 -22.64 28.91 -0.98
C GLN A 520 -21.18 28.61 -1.36
N VAL A 521 -20.15 29.19 -0.72
CA VAL A 521 -18.75 28.82 -1.04
C VAL A 521 -17.86 28.81 0.21
N LYS A 522 -17.21 27.67 0.45
CA LYS A 522 -16.55 27.19 1.68
C LYS A 522 -15.19 27.85 1.99
N GLY A 523 -15.05 28.72 3.00
CA GLY A 523 -13.84 29.56 3.27
C GLY A 523 -12.50 28.84 3.55
N LEU A 524 -12.56 27.67 4.18
CA LEU A 524 -11.46 26.71 4.34
C LEU A 524 -12.02 25.36 3.94
N SER A 525 -11.38 24.71 2.99
CA SER A 525 -11.83 23.44 2.43
C SER A 525 -10.85 22.37 2.85
N VAL A 526 -11.29 21.51 3.78
CA VAL A 526 -10.51 20.34 4.17
C VAL A 526 -10.87 19.18 3.26
N THR A 527 -9.86 18.59 2.62
CA THR A 527 -10.02 17.35 1.86
C THR A 527 -9.40 16.21 2.66
N SER A 528 -10.23 15.22 3.03
CA SER A 528 -9.72 13.94 3.47
C SER A 528 -9.50 13.05 2.25
N SER A 529 -8.25 12.65 2.01
CA SER A 529 -7.89 11.76 0.91
C SER A 529 -8.00 10.31 1.36
N LYS A 530 -8.43 9.43 0.45
CA LYS A 530 -7.94 8.05 0.50
C LYS A 530 -6.42 8.11 0.27
N ASP A 531 -5.65 7.27 0.93
CA ASP A 531 -4.22 7.13 0.66
C ASP A 531 -3.78 5.69 0.96
N TRP A 532 -2.67 5.26 0.36
CA TRP A 532 -2.10 3.95 0.60
C TRP A 532 -0.58 4.03 0.74
N VAL A 533 -0.01 3.10 1.50
CA VAL A 533 1.42 3.04 1.76
C VAL A 533 1.85 1.59 1.96
N MET A 534 3.12 1.30 1.65
CA MET A 534 3.71 -0.03 1.81
C MET A 534 4.67 -0.05 3.01
N SER A 535 4.74 -1.19 3.68
CA SER A 535 5.78 -1.44 4.68
C SER A 535 7.17 -1.38 4.04
N ASP A 536 8.18 -0.88 4.75
CA ASP A 536 9.56 -0.77 4.24
C ASP A 536 10.12 -2.10 3.74
N ASP A 537 9.80 -3.20 4.45
CA ASP A 537 10.21 -4.56 4.11
C ASP A 537 9.64 -5.05 2.77
N ALA A 538 8.49 -4.50 2.34
CA ALA A 538 7.91 -4.80 1.02
C ALA A 538 8.69 -4.13 -0.11
N GLY A 539 9.10 -2.87 0.08
CA GLY A 539 9.91 -2.14 -0.88
C GLY A 539 11.30 -2.77 -1.08
N LEU A 540 11.89 -3.28 0.01
CA LEU A 540 13.20 -3.93 0.00
C LEU A 540 13.15 -5.36 -0.58
N SER A 541 12.07 -6.11 -0.32
CA SER A 541 11.95 -7.51 -0.74
C SER A 541 11.42 -7.68 -2.16
N LEU A 542 10.73 -6.69 -2.74
CA LEU A 542 10.10 -6.77 -4.07
C LEU A 542 10.92 -6.18 -5.22
N GLY A 543 12.14 -5.67 -5.00
CA GLY A 543 12.94 -5.09 -6.08
C GLY A 543 14.46 -5.26 -5.93
N ILE A 544 15.12 -5.78 -6.98
CA ILE A 544 16.56 -5.55 -7.23
C ILE A 544 16.78 -4.11 -7.78
N SER A 545 15.71 -3.32 -7.88
CA SER A 545 15.73 -1.86 -7.93
C SER A 545 14.37 -1.41 -7.39
N SER A 546 14.35 -0.59 -6.35
CA SER A 546 13.21 -0.18 -5.49
C SER A 546 12.04 0.56 -6.20
N SER A 547 11.92 0.44 -7.52
CA SER A 547 11.09 1.32 -8.35
C SER A 547 9.97 0.63 -9.12
N MET A 548 9.91 -0.71 -9.17
CA MET A 548 9.10 -1.37 -10.22
C MET A 548 7.61 -1.59 -9.87
N LEU A 549 7.25 -1.97 -8.64
CA LEU A 549 5.83 -2.07 -8.23
C LEU A 549 5.21 -0.68 -8.01
N ASN A 550 6.02 0.25 -7.50
CA ASN A 550 5.65 1.63 -7.24
C ASN A 550 5.26 2.37 -8.54
N PHE A 551 5.90 2.06 -9.67
CA PHE A 551 5.60 2.66 -10.98
C PHE A 551 4.26 2.21 -11.60
N HIS A 552 3.73 1.06 -11.18
CA HIS A 552 2.47 0.51 -11.71
C HIS A 552 1.27 0.88 -10.82
N LEU A 553 1.40 0.82 -9.50
CA LEU A 553 0.34 1.25 -8.57
C LEU A 553 0.17 2.77 -8.51
N SER A 554 1.26 3.53 -8.71
CA SER A 554 1.17 4.99 -8.89
C SER A 554 0.29 5.39 -10.09
N LYS A 555 0.12 4.50 -11.08
CA LYS A 555 -0.71 4.75 -12.26
C LYS A 555 -2.14 4.27 -12.13
N THR A 556 -2.44 3.30 -11.25
CA THR A 556 -3.80 2.78 -11.10
C THR A 556 -4.55 3.42 -9.93
N TYR A 557 -3.88 3.78 -8.83
CA TYR A 557 -4.53 4.43 -7.68
C TYR A 557 -3.54 5.27 -6.84
N GLY A 558 -2.67 6.06 -7.48
CA GLY A 558 -1.53 6.74 -6.85
C GLY A 558 -1.87 7.61 -5.62
N HIS A 559 -0.84 7.82 -4.79
CA HIS A 559 -0.81 8.79 -3.68
C HIS A 559 -1.66 10.02 -3.95
N GLY A 560 -2.48 10.41 -2.98
CA GLY A 560 -3.46 11.47 -3.16
C GLY A 560 -4.48 11.09 -4.23
N PHE A 561 -5.40 10.17 -3.90
CA PHE A 561 -6.45 9.70 -4.81
C PHE A 561 -7.24 10.89 -5.38
N SER A 562 -6.86 11.38 -6.56
CA SER A 562 -7.54 12.50 -7.23
C SER A 562 -7.76 12.21 -8.72
N HIS A 563 -8.13 10.98 -9.08
CA HIS A 563 -8.55 10.69 -10.46
C HIS A 563 -9.64 9.62 -10.50
N THR A 564 -10.86 9.98 -10.08
CA THR A 564 -12.18 9.52 -10.61
C THR A 564 -13.22 9.76 -9.54
N GLU A 565 -14.15 10.70 -9.76
CA GLU A 565 -15.56 10.81 -9.29
C GLU A 565 -15.99 10.36 -7.88
N ASP A 566 -15.09 9.96 -6.99
CA ASP A 566 -15.36 9.59 -5.60
C ASP A 566 -15.08 10.81 -4.74
N ASN A 567 -16.18 11.44 -4.32
CA ASN A 567 -16.26 12.70 -3.59
C ASN A 567 -15.15 12.89 -2.55
N SER A 568 -14.13 13.69 -2.90
CA SER A 568 -13.40 14.48 -1.91
C SER A 568 -14.44 15.29 -1.13
N THR A 569 -14.67 14.97 0.14
CA THR A 569 -15.57 15.76 0.98
C THR A 569 -14.89 17.07 1.36
N SER A 570 -14.85 18.02 0.42
CA SER A 570 -14.49 19.40 0.74
C SER A 570 -15.51 19.90 1.77
N MET A 571 -15.10 20.11 3.02
CA MET A 571 -15.97 20.67 4.06
C MET A 571 -15.54 22.09 4.37
N GLY A 572 -16.52 23.00 4.44
CA GLY A 572 -16.29 24.38 4.85
C GLY A 572 -16.13 24.42 6.36
N VAL A 573 -15.00 24.93 6.83
CA VAL A 573 -14.78 25.14 8.27
C VAL A 573 -15.50 26.44 8.67
N ALA A 574 -16.70 26.31 9.25
CA ALA A 574 -17.43 27.44 9.83
C ALA A 574 -16.95 27.67 11.27
N ILE A 575 -16.13 28.69 11.49
CA ILE A 575 -15.75 29.11 12.84
C ILE A 575 -16.61 30.33 13.17
N SER A 576 -17.63 30.18 14.01
CA SER A 576 -18.47 31.32 14.42
C SER A 576 -17.83 32.05 15.61
N ARG A 577 -17.66 33.39 15.46
CA ARG A 577 -17.42 34.41 16.51
C ARG A 577 -17.16 33.86 17.92
N THR A 578 -15.90 33.90 18.34
CA THR A 578 -15.57 33.68 19.74
C THR A 578 -14.89 34.94 20.29
N PRO A 579 -15.50 35.68 21.23
CA PRO A 579 -14.76 36.67 22.00
C PRO A 579 -13.76 35.91 22.87
N THR A 580 -12.54 35.70 22.37
CA THR A 580 -11.55 34.86 23.05
C THR A 580 -10.81 35.68 24.08
N GLN A 581 -11.06 35.39 25.36
CA GLN A 581 -10.19 35.83 26.47
C GLN A 581 -8.97 34.92 26.67
N LEU A 582 -8.91 33.79 25.93
CA LEU A 582 -7.86 32.78 25.94
C LEU A 582 -7.62 32.26 24.53
N ASP A 583 -6.38 31.84 24.25
CA ASP A 583 -6.02 31.27 22.95
C ASP A 583 -6.83 30.01 22.65
N ARG A 584 -7.09 29.78 21.36
CA ARG A 584 -7.86 28.63 20.88
C ARG A 584 -7.17 27.90 19.76
N LEU A 585 -7.40 26.60 19.73
CA LEU A 585 -7.05 25.76 18.59
C LEU A 585 -8.32 25.53 17.77
N VAL A 586 -8.17 25.43 16.46
CA VAL A 586 -9.19 24.88 15.57
C VAL A 586 -8.72 23.49 15.20
N THR A 587 -9.48 22.48 15.60
CA THR A 587 -9.16 21.07 15.33
C THR A 587 -10.26 20.41 14.52
N MET A 588 -9.88 19.36 13.79
CA MET A 588 -10.83 18.54 13.04
C MET A 588 -10.58 17.07 13.32
N SER A 589 -11.62 16.33 13.68
CA SER A 589 -11.55 14.89 13.96
C SER A 589 -12.23 14.12 12.84
N VAL A 590 -11.52 13.12 12.30
CA VAL A 590 -12.04 12.19 11.29
C VAL A 590 -11.70 10.77 11.76
N ASP A 591 -12.69 9.89 11.81
CA ASP A 591 -12.45 8.48 12.01
C ASP A 591 -11.89 7.88 10.72
N TYR A 592 -10.94 6.96 10.81
CA TYR A 592 -10.32 6.29 9.67
C TYR A 592 -10.51 4.78 9.75
N SER A 593 -10.88 4.18 8.62
CA SER A 593 -10.85 2.75 8.39
C SER A 593 -9.55 2.40 7.68
N VAL A 594 -8.69 1.64 8.35
CA VAL A 594 -7.40 1.19 7.84
C VAL A 594 -7.50 -0.28 7.48
N TRP A 595 -7.32 -0.61 6.20
CA TRP A 595 -7.25 -1.96 5.71
C TRP A 595 -5.79 -2.34 5.46
N ARG A 596 -5.34 -3.46 6.02
CA ARG A 596 -3.99 -4.00 5.80
C ARG A 596 -4.06 -5.29 5.01
N TYR A 597 -3.43 -5.32 3.84
CA TYR A 597 -3.36 -6.46 2.93
C TYR A 597 -1.94 -7.06 2.97
N PRO A 598 -1.77 -8.33 3.34
CA PRO A 598 -0.47 -9.00 3.21
C PRO A 598 -0.14 -9.20 1.73
N ILE A 599 1.08 -8.85 1.32
CA ILE A 599 1.55 -9.07 -0.05
C ILE A 599 2.19 -10.45 -0.11
N VAL A 600 1.64 -11.33 -0.94
CA VAL A 600 2.04 -12.73 -1.05
C VAL A 600 2.62 -12.97 -2.44
N ARG A 601 3.84 -13.53 -2.51
CA ARG A 601 4.40 -13.98 -3.79
C ARG A 601 3.86 -15.38 -4.12
N ARG A 602 3.31 -15.57 -5.32
CA ARG A 602 2.71 -16.86 -5.72
C ARG A 602 3.69 -18.04 -5.57
N SER A 603 4.96 -17.81 -5.86
CA SER A 603 6.05 -18.79 -5.82
C SER A 603 6.57 -19.14 -4.42
N ARG A 604 6.31 -18.31 -3.39
CA ARG A 604 6.80 -18.53 -2.01
C ARG A 604 5.70 -18.93 -1.03
N GLY A 605 4.48 -19.18 -1.51
CA GLY A 605 3.35 -19.53 -0.64
C GLY A 605 3.04 -18.39 0.34
N ALA A 606 2.67 -18.72 1.58
CA ALA A 606 2.17 -17.77 2.58
C ALA A 606 3.23 -16.84 3.22
N GLU A 607 4.49 -16.87 2.76
CA GLU A 607 5.50 -15.93 3.24
C GLU A 607 5.16 -14.52 2.74
N SER A 608 4.74 -13.66 3.67
CA SER A 608 4.41 -12.26 3.41
C SER A 608 5.68 -11.52 2.98
N GLY A 609 5.66 -10.98 1.77
CA GLY A 609 6.63 -10.01 1.27
C GLY A 609 6.35 -8.59 1.78
N GLY A 610 5.69 -8.44 2.94
CA GLY A 610 5.30 -7.18 3.57
C GLY A 610 3.81 -6.84 3.44
N MET A 611 3.42 -5.64 3.84
CA MET A 611 2.02 -5.21 3.95
C MET A 611 1.74 -4.00 3.04
N LEU A 612 0.58 -4.03 2.37
CA LEU A 612 -0.04 -2.87 1.74
C LEU A 612 -1.12 -2.34 2.70
N MET A 613 -1.01 -1.07 3.09
CA MET A 613 -2.02 -0.40 3.90
C MET A 613 -2.84 0.54 3.02
N VAL A 614 -4.17 0.46 3.13
CA VAL A 614 -5.12 1.37 2.47
C VAL A 614 -5.94 2.07 3.54
N VAL A 615 -5.98 3.39 3.53
CA VAL A 615 -6.65 4.21 4.53
C VAL A 615 -7.83 4.95 3.91
N PHE A 616 -9.00 4.84 4.55
CA PHE A 616 -10.23 5.51 4.16
C PHE A 616 -10.77 6.34 5.33
N PRO A 617 -11.36 7.52 5.10
CA PRO A 617 -12.18 8.16 6.11
C PRO A 617 -13.41 7.28 6.39
N GLY A 618 -13.60 6.90 7.65
CA GLY A 618 -14.74 6.12 8.16
C GLY A 618 -16.03 6.93 8.33
N SER A 619 -15.96 8.26 8.20
CA SER A 619 -17.10 9.17 8.16
C SER A 619 -16.90 10.22 7.07
N SER A 620 -17.96 10.54 6.33
CA SER A 620 -17.98 11.65 5.36
C SER A 620 -18.09 13.03 6.01
N ILE A 621 -18.37 13.09 7.32
CA ILE A 621 -18.55 14.33 8.08
C ILE A 621 -17.47 14.41 9.15
N PRO A 622 -16.41 15.21 8.93
CA PRO A 622 -15.46 15.57 9.97
C PRO A 622 -16.15 16.34 11.11
N VAL A 623 -15.67 16.14 12.34
CA VAL A 623 -16.14 16.89 13.51
C VAL A 623 -15.16 18.01 13.81
N GLN A 624 -15.59 19.26 13.65
CA GLN A 624 -14.80 20.44 14.01
C GLN A 624 -14.89 20.71 15.52
N GLY A 625 -13.76 21.07 16.13
CA GLY A 625 -13.67 21.55 17.50
C GLY A 625 -12.91 22.87 17.59
N THR A 626 -13.26 23.69 18.59
CA THR A 626 -12.51 24.91 18.94
C THR A 626 -12.07 24.93 20.41
N PRO A 627 -11.28 23.93 20.85
CA PRO A 627 -10.85 23.84 22.25
C PRO A 627 -9.98 25.04 22.66
N ILE A 628 -9.98 25.31 23.97
CA ILE A 628 -9.05 26.26 24.59
C ILE A 628 -7.64 25.65 24.46
N ALA A 629 -6.68 26.42 23.97
CA ALA A 629 -5.33 25.90 23.68
C ALA A 629 -4.61 25.40 24.94
N TYR A 630 -4.90 26.01 26.08
CA TYR A 630 -4.33 25.66 27.38
C TYR A 630 -4.99 24.45 28.08
N ASP A 631 -5.98 23.79 27.45
CA ASP A 631 -6.60 22.59 28.01
C ASP A 631 -5.54 21.51 28.31
N ARG A 632 -5.74 20.75 29.39
CA ARG A 632 -4.78 19.75 29.87
C ARG A 632 -4.40 18.66 28.88
N GLN A 633 -5.22 18.46 27.86
CA GLN A 633 -4.92 17.52 26.78
C GLN A 633 -3.79 18.04 25.89
N PHE A 634 -3.54 19.35 25.85
CA PHE A 634 -2.55 19.98 24.98
C PHE A 634 -1.44 20.65 25.79
N GLY A 635 -0.20 20.33 25.46
CA GLY A 635 0.98 21.00 26.02
C GLY A 635 1.24 22.38 25.40
N TYR A 636 0.22 23.19 25.10
CA TYR A 636 0.41 24.47 24.40
C TYR A 636 1.25 25.46 25.22
N ARG A 637 2.33 25.95 24.62
CA ARG A 637 3.29 26.90 25.19
C ARG A 637 3.08 28.28 24.58
N THR A 638 2.42 29.17 25.31
CA THR A 638 2.32 30.57 24.91
C THR A 638 3.56 31.37 25.35
N GLY A 639 3.96 32.33 24.53
CA GLY A 639 5.04 33.29 24.82
C GLY A 639 4.58 34.59 25.49
N TYR A 640 3.28 34.75 25.75
CA TYR A 640 2.69 35.95 26.35
C TYR A 640 1.56 35.59 27.33
N GLU A 641 1.13 36.56 28.14
CA GLU A 641 -0.01 36.39 29.06
C GLU A 641 -1.25 37.15 28.54
N PRO A 642 -2.38 36.45 28.27
CA PRO A 642 -3.63 37.09 27.87
C PRO A 642 -4.10 38.14 28.89
N GLY A 643 -4.22 39.40 28.45
CA GLY A 643 -4.60 40.53 29.30
C GLY A 643 -3.43 41.32 29.90
N VAL A 644 -2.18 40.99 29.56
CA VAL A 644 -0.98 41.75 29.94
C VAL A 644 -0.30 42.28 28.68
N LEU A 645 -0.54 43.54 28.32
CA LEU A 645 -0.16 44.10 27.01
C LEU A 645 1.34 43.99 26.70
N LEU A 646 2.20 44.39 27.63
CA LEU A 646 3.63 44.45 27.35
C LEU A 646 4.27 43.06 27.24
N SER A 647 3.60 42.00 27.70
CA SER A 647 4.05 40.62 27.49
C SER A 647 4.05 40.20 26.02
N TYR A 648 3.29 40.89 25.15
CA TYR A 648 3.29 40.66 23.70
C TYR A 648 4.47 41.34 22.98
N LEU A 649 5.22 42.20 23.67
CA LEU A 649 6.42 42.81 23.10
C LEU A 649 7.55 41.79 23.01
N ASN A 650 8.34 41.89 21.93
CA ASN A 650 9.50 41.04 21.69
C ASN A 650 9.18 39.53 21.71
N VAL A 651 7.92 39.15 21.44
CA VAL A 651 7.52 37.75 21.24
C VAL A 651 7.89 37.35 19.82
N GLU A 652 8.67 36.28 19.70
CA GLU A 652 8.93 35.65 18.41
C GLU A 652 7.68 34.94 17.90
N LEU A 653 7.40 35.08 16.60
CA LEU A 653 6.30 34.38 15.95
C LEU A 653 6.79 32.96 15.58
N ASP A 654 6.25 31.92 16.21
CA ASP A 654 6.70 30.54 15.95
C ASP A 654 6.42 30.13 14.49
N GLY A 655 7.38 29.48 13.86
CA GLY A 655 7.30 29.05 12.46
C GLY A 655 7.16 30.18 11.44
N TRP A 656 7.41 31.43 11.84
CA TRP A 656 7.46 32.59 10.95
C TRP A 656 8.87 32.80 10.40
N ASP A 657 9.00 32.90 9.08
CA ASP A 657 10.25 33.24 8.39
C ASP A 657 10.09 34.59 7.69
N GLU A 658 10.76 35.62 8.21
CA GLU A 658 10.71 36.98 7.66
C GLU A 658 11.18 37.03 6.19
N THR A 659 12.06 36.11 5.77
CA THR A 659 12.56 36.06 4.38
C THR A 659 11.53 35.49 3.40
N LYS A 660 10.53 34.76 3.90
CA LYS A 660 9.46 34.13 3.12
C LYS A 660 8.10 34.80 3.30
N GLN A 661 8.09 36.09 3.65
CA GLN A 661 6.88 36.85 3.92
C GLN A 661 5.86 36.82 2.75
N SER A 662 6.30 36.70 1.49
CA SER A 662 5.40 36.59 0.31
C SER A 662 4.73 35.23 0.17
N GLU A 663 5.33 34.20 0.75
CA GLU A 663 4.84 32.82 0.69
C GLU A 663 3.95 32.50 1.90
N LEU A 664 4.32 32.98 3.09
CA LEU A 664 3.66 32.61 4.35
C LEU A 664 2.47 33.52 4.71
N LEU A 665 2.45 34.80 4.29
CA LEU A 665 1.31 35.68 4.60
C LEU A 665 0.08 35.35 3.77
N LEU A 666 -1.05 35.23 4.46
CA LEU A 666 -2.34 35.05 3.81
C LEU A 666 -2.93 36.37 3.30
N PHE A 667 -2.70 37.48 4.01
CA PHE A 667 -3.30 38.79 3.68
C PHE A 667 -2.23 39.88 3.57
N ARG A 668 -2.43 40.81 2.63
CA ARG A 668 -1.61 41.99 2.34
C ARG A 668 -2.49 43.16 1.90
N PRO A 669 -2.22 44.39 2.38
CA PRO A 669 -1.14 44.77 3.29
C PRO A 669 -1.41 44.34 4.75
N LEU A 670 -0.36 44.31 5.57
CA LEU A 670 -0.53 44.23 7.02
C LEU A 670 -1.09 45.56 7.51
N VAL A 671 -2.24 45.56 8.18
CA VAL A 671 -2.89 46.76 8.69
C VAL A 671 -2.68 46.83 10.20
N SER A 672 -1.98 47.87 10.65
CA SER A 672 -1.86 48.18 12.08
C SER A 672 -3.11 48.89 12.55
N LEU A 673 -3.78 48.32 13.54
CA LEU A 673 -4.94 48.92 14.22
C LEU A 673 -4.45 49.88 15.29
N GLU A 674 -4.99 51.10 15.32
CA GLU A 674 -4.71 52.05 16.39
C GLU A 674 -5.70 51.86 17.54
N VAL A 675 -5.19 51.56 18.74
CA VAL A 675 -6.00 51.45 19.95
C VAL A 675 -5.89 52.76 20.71
N THR A 676 -6.98 53.52 20.73
CA THR A 676 -7.09 54.83 21.39
C THR A 676 -8.33 54.88 22.29
N ASN A 677 -8.65 56.06 22.80
CA ASN A 677 -9.87 56.33 23.57
C ASN A 677 -11.11 56.64 22.72
N ASP A 678 -10.99 56.55 21.40
CA ASP A 678 -12.11 56.73 20.47
C ASP A 678 -12.82 55.39 20.20
N GLN A 679 -13.56 55.28 19.10
CA GLN A 679 -14.20 54.00 18.74
C GLN A 679 -13.14 52.94 18.39
N PRO A 680 -13.38 51.65 18.70
CA PRO A 680 -12.43 50.59 18.39
C PRO A 680 -12.11 50.54 16.89
N ASP A 681 -10.84 50.67 16.56
CA ASP A 681 -10.37 50.43 15.19
C ASP A 681 -10.54 48.94 14.86
N THR A 682 -11.04 48.66 13.67
CA THR A 682 -11.42 47.31 13.23
C THR A 682 -11.01 47.13 11.78
N ASN A 683 -10.29 46.05 11.50
CA ASN A 683 -9.94 45.66 10.14
C ASN A 683 -10.46 44.26 9.84
N THR A 684 -11.06 44.09 8.68
CA THR A 684 -11.56 42.81 8.20
C THR A 684 -10.72 42.38 7.02
N TYR A 685 -9.92 41.34 7.24
CA TYR A 685 -9.12 40.70 6.21
C TYR A 685 -9.99 39.73 5.43
N ASP A 686 -10.28 40.07 4.17
CA ASP A 686 -11.10 39.24 3.29
C ASP A 686 -10.43 39.01 1.92
N ARG A 687 -11.21 38.59 0.92
CA ARG A 687 -10.73 38.40 -0.46
C ARG A 687 -9.97 39.60 -1.00
N SER A 688 -10.40 40.82 -0.72
CA SER A 688 -9.82 42.04 -1.27
C SER A 688 -8.41 42.33 -0.74
N ASP A 689 -8.13 41.92 0.50
CA ASP A 689 -6.82 42.03 1.15
C ASP A 689 -5.97 40.78 0.97
N THR A 690 -6.36 39.87 0.08
CA THR A 690 -5.68 38.59 -0.04
C THR A 690 -4.37 38.72 -0.83
N ASN A 691 -3.31 38.10 -0.31
CA ASN A 691 -2.05 37.95 -1.03
C ASN A 691 -2.23 37.05 -2.27
N GLN A 692 -2.10 37.62 -3.47
CA GLN A 692 -2.30 36.92 -4.75
C GLN A 692 -1.34 35.73 -4.95
N ASP A 693 -0.13 35.79 -4.36
CA ASP A 693 0.84 34.70 -4.43
C ASP A 693 0.40 33.46 -3.62
N THR A 694 -0.59 33.62 -2.75
CA THR A 694 -1.12 32.56 -1.87
C THR A 694 -2.57 32.18 -2.16
N VAL A 695 -3.26 32.87 -3.10
CA VAL A 695 -4.62 32.53 -3.58
C VAL A 695 -4.60 31.22 -4.37
N GLY A 696 -5.58 30.34 -4.13
CA GLY A 696 -5.78 29.11 -4.92
C GLY A 696 -4.72 28.02 -4.72
N LYS A 697 -3.68 28.27 -3.93
CA LYS A 697 -2.70 27.25 -3.53
C LYS A 697 -3.29 26.32 -2.47
N HIS A 698 -3.07 25.02 -2.66
CA HIS A 698 -3.36 24.00 -1.66
C HIS A 698 -2.23 23.97 -0.64
N TYR A 699 -2.58 24.03 0.64
CA TYR A 699 -1.63 23.98 1.74
C TYR A 699 -1.82 22.68 2.50
N PHE A 700 -0.75 21.89 2.58
CA PHE A 700 -0.79 20.64 3.31
C PHE A 700 -0.55 20.94 4.79
N VAL A 701 -1.49 20.53 5.65
CA VAL A 701 -1.23 20.45 7.08
C VAL A 701 -0.39 19.19 7.24
N ALA A 702 0.80 19.30 7.83
CA ALA A 702 1.69 18.17 7.98
C ALA A 702 1.04 17.13 8.90
N THR A 703 0.46 16.09 8.31
CA THR A 703 0.00 14.89 9.01
C THR A 703 0.86 13.73 8.53
N SER A 704 1.79 13.26 9.36
CA SER A 704 2.51 12.02 9.08
C SER A 704 1.79 10.84 9.72
N ALA A 705 1.99 9.65 9.17
CA ALA A 705 1.53 8.39 9.77
C ALA A 705 2.29 8.00 11.06
N SER A 706 3.34 8.75 11.36
CA SER A 706 4.09 8.66 12.60
C SER A 706 3.46 9.56 13.67
N SER A 707 3.50 9.03 14.90
CA SER A 707 3.02 9.64 16.15
C SER A 707 3.16 11.16 16.27
N SER A 708 2.38 11.77 17.18
CA SER A 708 2.46 13.18 17.60
C SER A 708 3.89 13.75 17.81
N ALA A 709 4.90 12.90 17.96
CA ALA A 709 6.33 13.23 17.95
C ALA A 709 6.76 14.07 16.74
N ASN A 710 6.33 13.76 15.50
CA ASN A 710 6.74 14.54 14.32
C ASN A 710 6.21 15.98 14.37
N LEU A 711 5.00 16.18 14.91
CA LEU A 711 4.46 17.52 15.10
C LEU A 711 5.28 18.30 16.15
N LEU A 712 5.65 17.65 17.25
CA LEU A 712 6.48 18.24 18.32
C LEU A 712 7.91 18.58 17.86
N MET A 713 8.43 17.93 16.81
CA MET A 713 9.75 18.27 16.24
C MET A 713 9.71 19.55 15.38
N ASN A 714 8.54 19.93 14.86
CA ASN A 714 8.40 21.00 13.87
C ASN A 714 7.84 22.33 14.44
N THR A 715 7.62 22.43 15.75
CA THR A 715 7.11 23.64 16.43
C THR A 715 7.57 23.71 17.87
N HIS A 716 7.70 24.92 18.41
CA HIS A 716 7.89 25.15 19.84
C HIS A 716 6.58 25.46 20.59
N LEU A 717 5.45 25.54 19.88
CA LEU A 717 4.14 25.84 20.45
C LEU A 717 3.55 24.72 21.30
N PHE A 718 4.08 23.49 21.23
CA PHE A 718 3.58 22.35 22.00
C PHE A 718 4.72 21.59 22.67
N SER A 719 4.60 21.33 23.97
CA SER A 719 5.50 20.43 24.72
C SER A 719 5.11 18.95 24.60
N TYR A 720 3.80 18.68 24.48
CA TYR A 720 3.24 17.35 24.30
C TYR A 720 1.87 17.45 23.65
N LEU A 721 1.43 16.35 23.06
CA LEU A 721 0.12 16.19 22.45
C LEU A 721 -0.43 14.81 22.80
N PRO A 722 -1.76 14.64 22.88
CA PRO A 722 -2.34 13.35 23.21
C PRO A 722 -2.01 12.36 22.10
N ALA A 723 -1.89 11.07 22.45
CA ALA A 723 -1.51 10.03 21.47
C ALA A 723 -2.50 9.91 20.29
N SER A 724 -3.73 10.40 20.46
CA SER A 724 -4.78 10.42 19.46
C SER A 724 -4.80 11.68 18.59
N PHE A 725 -3.87 12.63 18.80
CA PHE A 725 -3.77 13.84 17.99
C PHE A 725 -3.09 13.53 16.65
N GLY A 726 -3.74 13.86 15.54
CA GLY A 726 -3.32 13.43 14.21
C GLY A 726 -3.61 11.95 13.91
N PHE A 727 -2.93 11.39 12.90
CA PHE A 727 -3.08 9.99 12.50
C PHE A 727 -1.96 9.14 13.12
N ASN A 728 -2.31 8.18 13.99
CA ASN A 728 -1.33 7.38 14.75
C ASN A 728 -1.62 5.87 14.61
N LEU A 729 -0.65 5.12 14.09
CA LEU A 729 -0.78 3.68 13.80
C LEU A 729 -0.14 2.75 14.85
N GLY A 730 0.43 3.28 15.94
CA GLY A 730 1.16 2.48 16.93
C GLY A 730 2.62 2.21 16.54
N SER A 731 3.45 1.87 17.53
CA SER A 731 4.92 1.95 17.46
C SER A 731 5.66 0.74 16.85
N SER A 732 4.96 -0.25 16.31
CA SER A 732 5.56 -1.56 15.96
C SER A 732 5.82 -1.79 14.47
N GLU A 733 5.42 -0.89 13.59
CA GLU A 733 5.49 -1.09 12.13
C GLU A 733 6.08 0.15 11.45
N SER A 734 7.10 -0.04 10.60
CA SER A 734 7.67 1.03 9.77
C SER A 734 7.12 0.96 8.35
N TYR A 735 6.57 2.08 7.89
CA TYR A 735 6.03 2.27 6.55
C TYR A 735 6.86 3.34 5.87
N SER A 736 7.02 3.24 4.55
CA SER A 736 7.90 4.12 3.79
C SER A 736 7.61 5.60 4.10
N ASP A 737 8.68 6.37 4.34
CA ASP A 737 8.73 7.79 4.73
C ASP A 737 7.98 8.78 3.80
N SER A 738 7.21 8.31 2.83
CA SER A 738 6.23 9.12 2.11
C SER A 738 5.17 9.61 3.10
N ALA A 739 5.19 10.91 3.42
CA ALA A 739 4.16 11.56 4.21
C ALA A 739 2.78 11.20 3.65
N MET A 740 1.93 10.56 4.46
CA MET A 740 0.54 10.29 4.07
C MET A 740 -0.23 11.61 4.05
N GLU A 741 -0.64 12.05 2.87
CA GLU A 741 -1.37 13.32 2.70
C GLU A 741 -2.86 13.11 2.99
N MET A 742 -3.19 12.81 4.24
CA MET A 742 -4.56 12.49 4.66
C MET A 742 -5.46 13.73 4.76
N THR A 743 -4.87 14.92 4.90
CA THR A 743 -5.62 16.16 5.15
C THR A 743 -4.95 17.36 4.51
N SER A 744 -5.54 17.87 3.43
CA SER A 744 -5.11 19.13 2.81
C SER A 744 -6.04 20.26 3.21
N LEU A 745 -5.49 21.41 3.57
CA LEU A 745 -6.21 22.65 3.77
C LEU A 745 -6.14 23.47 2.48
N SER A 746 -7.25 23.60 1.78
CA SER A 746 -7.34 24.45 0.60
C SER A 746 -8.03 25.77 0.96
N ARG A 747 -7.38 26.88 0.59
CA ARG A 747 -7.94 28.21 0.78
C ARG A 747 -8.88 28.51 -0.38
N THR A 748 -10.12 28.86 -0.08
CA THR A 748 -11.02 29.45 -1.06
C THR A 748 -11.09 30.96 -0.85
N GLU A 749 -11.68 31.65 -1.81
CA GLU A 749 -11.78 33.11 -1.85
C GLU A 749 -12.75 33.70 -0.81
N SER A 750 -13.33 32.90 0.10
CA SER A 750 -14.38 33.32 1.07
C SER A 750 -13.95 33.34 2.55
N LEU A 751 -12.67 33.12 2.87
CA LEU A 751 -12.14 33.31 4.22
C LEU A 751 -12.17 34.80 4.64
N SER A 752 -12.83 35.11 5.75
CA SER A 752 -12.83 36.45 6.36
C SER A 752 -12.42 36.40 7.84
N ILE A 753 -11.43 37.22 8.21
CA ILE A 753 -10.95 37.36 9.58
C ILE A 753 -11.05 38.84 9.96
N SER A 754 -11.90 39.16 10.93
CA SER A 754 -12.07 40.51 11.44
C SER A 754 -11.43 40.64 12.82
N VAL A 755 -10.57 41.64 12.96
CA VAL A 755 -9.86 41.97 14.20
C VAL A 755 -10.31 43.34 14.65
N SER A 756 -10.72 43.46 15.91
CA SER A 756 -11.01 44.73 16.57
C SER A 756 -9.99 44.98 17.69
N GLY A 757 -9.34 46.14 17.66
CA GLY A 757 -8.27 46.52 18.59
C GLY A 757 -8.75 46.91 20.00
N GLY A 758 -10.06 47.09 20.20
CA GLY A 758 -10.59 47.58 21.48
C GLY A 758 -10.31 49.06 21.71
N THR A 759 -10.41 49.51 22.96
CA THR A 759 -10.18 50.92 23.35
C THR A 759 -9.53 51.06 24.72
N VAL A 760 -8.86 52.19 24.94
CA VAL A 760 -8.24 52.59 26.22
C VAL A 760 -8.91 53.83 26.82
N PRO A 761 -8.79 54.11 28.13
CA PRO A 761 -9.42 55.27 28.78
C PRO A 761 -8.96 56.62 28.22
N ASP A 762 -7.70 56.75 27.82
CA ASP A 762 -7.13 58.01 27.33
C ASP A 762 -5.99 57.82 26.32
N ALA A 763 -5.73 58.87 25.53
CA ALA A 763 -4.74 58.86 24.45
C ALA A 763 -3.28 58.65 24.93
N SER A 764 -2.97 58.84 26.22
CA SER A 764 -1.62 58.57 26.74
C SER A 764 -1.32 57.06 26.81
N PHE A 765 -2.36 56.22 26.87
CA PHE A 765 -2.27 54.76 26.79
C PHE A 765 -2.51 54.21 25.38
N ARG A 766 -2.44 55.04 24.34
CA ARG A 766 -2.56 54.54 22.97
C ARG A 766 -1.49 53.51 22.63
N TYR A 767 -1.81 52.58 21.74
CA TYR A 767 -0.85 51.63 21.17
C TYR A 767 -1.33 51.16 19.80
N THR A 768 -0.45 50.50 19.04
CA THR A 768 -0.83 49.86 17.77
C THR A 768 -0.72 48.36 17.87
N VAL A 769 -1.69 47.65 17.29
CA VAL A 769 -1.69 46.20 17.14
C VAL A 769 -1.60 45.86 15.68
N THR A 770 -0.62 45.05 15.29
CA THR A 770 -0.48 44.54 13.92
C THR A 770 -0.78 43.05 13.89
N PRO A 771 -1.90 42.60 13.31
CA PRO A 771 -2.20 41.19 13.11
C PRO A 771 -1.29 40.56 12.05
N TYR A 772 -0.71 39.42 12.36
CA TYR A 772 0.04 38.56 11.45
C TYR A 772 -0.79 37.30 11.22
N ILE A 773 -1.38 37.19 10.04
CA ILE A 773 -2.17 36.03 9.63
C ILE A 773 -1.34 35.25 8.61
N TYR A 774 -0.74 34.15 9.05
CA TYR A 774 0.26 33.42 8.27
C TYR A 774 0.11 31.91 8.38
N GLN A 775 0.70 31.20 7.42
CA GLN A 775 0.85 29.76 7.47
C GLN A 775 2.14 29.42 8.22
N HIS A 776 2.06 28.57 9.25
CA HIS A 776 3.22 28.13 10.00
C HIS A 776 4.12 27.22 9.14
N ALA A 777 5.39 27.59 8.94
CA ALA A 777 6.29 26.92 8.00
C ALA A 777 6.52 25.42 8.31
N GLY A 778 6.54 25.04 9.60
CA GLY A 778 6.74 23.64 10.02
C GLY A 778 5.46 22.81 10.21
N LEU A 779 4.30 23.46 10.41
CA LEU A 779 3.05 22.77 10.77
C LEU A 779 2.05 22.75 9.61
N GLY A 780 2.15 23.72 8.70
CA GLY A 780 1.16 23.96 7.66
C GLY A 780 -0.17 24.55 8.15
N ALA A 781 -0.37 24.67 9.48
CA ALA A 781 -1.55 25.26 10.11
C ALA A 781 -1.60 26.79 9.96
N LEU A 782 -2.82 27.35 9.98
CA LEU A 782 -3.04 28.79 10.02
C LEU A 782 -2.73 29.35 11.42
N VAL A 783 -1.98 30.44 11.51
CA VAL A 783 -1.73 31.14 12.77
C VAL A 783 -2.19 32.58 12.64
N VAL A 784 -3.04 33.01 13.58
CA VAL A 784 -3.36 34.42 13.80
C VAL A 784 -2.59 34.85 15.03
N ALA A 785 -1.56 35.68 14.84
CA ALA A 785 -0.70 36.22 15.89
C ALA A 785 -0.63 37.74 15.82
N PHE A 786 0.01 38.40 16.80
CA PHE A 786 0.03 39.86 16.89
C PHE A 786 1.40 40.40 17.30
N LYS A 787 1.77 41.57 16.74
CA LYS A 787 2.86 42.40 17.26
C LYS A 787 2.31 43.73 17.79
N VAL A 788 2.82 44.17 18.93
CA VAL A 788 2.48 45.46 19.55
C VAL A 788 3.53 46.52 19.20
N GLY A 789 3.08 47.76 18.96
CA GLY A 789 3.94 48.90 18.65
C GLY A 789 3.38 50.23 19.16
N ASN A 790 4.10 51.32 18.87
CA ASN A 790 3.68 52.72 19.12
C ASN A 790 3.01 52.99 20.47
N LEU A 791 3.68 52.59 21.56
CA LEU A 791 3.20 52.83 22.91
C LEU A 791 3.18 54.32 23.25
N GLY A 792 2.04 54.81 23.71
CA GLY A 792 1.89 56.14 24.29
C GLY A 792 2.69 56.33 25.59
N PRO A 793 2.87 57.59 26.02
CA PRO A 793 3.71 57.93 27.18
C PRO A 793 3.16 57.44 28.53
N GLY A 794 1.85 57.17 28.61
CA GLY A 794 1.19 56.64 29.81
C GLY A 794 1.77 55.28 30.24
N TRP A 795 2.03 54.38 29.27
CA TRP A 795 2.63 53.07 29.52
C TRP A 795 3.99 53.16 30.22
N ARG A 796 4.84 54.09 29.77
CA ARG A 796 6.17 54.30 30.36
C ARG A 796 6.10 54.81 31.80
N SER A 797 5.05 55.57 32.11
CA SER A 797 4.83 56.12 33.45
C SER A 797 4.27 55.05 34.39
N GLN A 798 3.31 54.24 33.93
CA GLN A 798 2.69 53.16 34.70
C GLN A 798 3.67 52.02 35.00
N TYR A 799 4.52 51.65 34.03
CA TYR A 799 5.49 50.55 34.14
C TYR A 799 6.95 51.04 34.21
N ALA A 800 7.19 52.17 34.88
CA ALA A 800 8.51 52.76 35.00
C ALA A 800 9.50 51.90 35.81
N GLN A 801 8.99 51.11 36.76
CA GLN A 801 9.79 50.25 37.63
C GLN A 801 9.93 48.84 37.06
N PRO A 802 11.06 48.14 37.30
CA PRO A 802 11.21 46.76 36.88
C PRO A 802 10.18 45.87 37.58
N TYR A 803 9.57 44.97 36.82
CA TYR A 803 8.53 44.06 37.30
C TYR A 803 8.76 42.66 36.70
N PRO A 804 9.70 41.88 37.27
CA PRO A 804 9.91 40.50 36.86
C PRO A 804 8.66 39.68 37.19
N MET A 805 8.17 38.94 36.20
CA MET A 805 6.97 38.12 36.29
C MET A 805 7.09 36.85 35.44
N LEU A 806 6.16 35.92 35.66
CA LEU A 806 6.01 34.69 34.89
C LEU A 806 4.74 34.76 34.05
N ILE A 807 4.67 33.96 32.98
CA ILE A 807 3.48 33.87 32.14
C ILE A 807 2.49 32.91 32.79
N LEU A 808 1.35 33.44 33.24
CA LEU A 808 0.28 32.70 33.92
C LEU A 808 -1.00 32.68 33.06
N PRO A 809 -1.21 31.68 32.19
CA PRO A 809 -2.29 31.70 31.19
C PRO A 809 -3.71 31.86 31.75
N PHE A 810 -3.93 31.44 33.00
CA PHE A 810 -5.25 31.41 33.63
C PHE A 810 -5.45 32.42 34.76
N ARG A 811 -4.48 33.32 35.00
CA ARG A 811 -4.45 34.22 36.17
C ARG A 811 -5.78 34.92 36.42
N HIS A 812 -6.44 35.36 35.36
CA HIS A 812 -7.65 36.18 35.41
C HIS A 812 -8.93 35.43 35.01
N GLN A 813 -8.82 34.17 34.57
CA GLN A 813 -9.90 33.41 33.94
C GLN A 813 -10.35 32.23 34.81
N SER A 814 -9.42 31.55 35.49
CA SER A 814 -9.79 30.44 36.37
C SER A 814 -10.32 30.94 37.72
N LYS A 815 -11.20 30.14 38.34
CA LYS A 815 -11.64 30.32 39.73
C LYS A 815 -10.77 29.52 40.71
N ASP A 816 -10.09 28.47 40.24
CA ASP A 816 -9.21 27.62 41.05
C ASP A 816 -7.90 28.36 41.38
N PRO A 817 -7.55 28.56 42.67
CA PRO A 817 -6.28 29.16 43.07
C PRO A 817 -5.05 28.47 42.47
N LEU A 818 -5.09 27.14 42.27
CA LEU A 818 -3.99 26.38 41.71
C LEU A 818 -3.82 26.65 40.21
N GLU A 819 -4.90 26.65 39.42
CA GLU A 819 -4.81 26.99 37.99
C GLU A 819 -4.35 28.45 37.76
N LYS A 820 -4.71 29.38 38.64
CA LYS A 820 -4.30 30.80 38.52
C LYS A 820 -2.80 31.03 38.57
N ILE A 821 -2.07 30.14 39.24
CA ILE A 821 -0.61 30.18 39.36
C ILE A 821 0.08 29.10 38.52
N PHE A 822 -0.65 28.43 37.63
CA PHE A 822 -0.06 27.55 36.64
C PHE A 822 0.73 28.38 35.62
N SER A 823 1.98 28.00 35.33
CA SER A 823 2.84 28.73 34.42
C SER A 823 3.44 27.88 33.33
N ARG A 824 3.43 28.41 32.11
CA ARG A 824 4.17 27.87 30.96
C ARG A 824 5.60 28.43 30.85
N SER A 825 5.97 29.37 31.71
CA SER A 825 7.36 29.85 31.83
C SER A 825 8.29 28.83 32.46
N ILE A 826 7.77 27.84 33.18
CA ILE A 826 8.54 26.74 33.78
C ILE A 826 8.53 25.60 32.76
N SER A 827 9.71 25.16 32.32
CA SER A 827 9.86 24.05 31.38
C SER A 827 11.06 23.17 31.75
N PHE A 828 11.18 22.02 31.09
CA PHE A 828 12.09 20.96 31.52
C PHE A 828 12.93 20.43 30.37
N ASP A 829 14.23 20.74 30.39
CA ASP A 829 15.18 20.28 29.38
C ASP A 829 15.93 19.05 29.91
N LYS A 830 15.55 17.86 29.43
CA LYS A 830 16.22 16.60 29.79
C LYS A 830 17.66 16.57 29.28
N GLN A 831 18.58 16.20 30.15
CA GLN A 831 19.99 16.04 29.80
C GLN A 831 20.35 14.57 29.54
N PRO A 832 21.41 14.29 28.74
CA PRO A 832 21.86 12.93 28.45
C PRO A 832 22.29 12.12 29.68
N ASP A 833 22.69 12.79 30.77
CA ASP A 833 23.16 12.19 32.02
C ASP A 833 22.01 11.80 32.98
N GLY A 834 20.75 12.00 32.56
CA GLY A 834 19.56 11.71 33.36
C GLY A 834 19.14 12.84 34.29
N THR A 835 19.90 13.94 34.36
CA THR A 835 19.45 15.17 35.03
C THR A 835 18.47 15.96 34.15
N VAL A 836 17.76 16.89 34.76
CA VAL A 836 16.82 17.80 34.09
C VAL A 836 17.21 19.22 34.44
N HIS A 837 17.33 20.09 33.44
CA HIS A 837 17.36 21.53 33.69
C HIS A 837 15.93 22.05 33.78
N ILE A 838 15.55 22.52 34.97
CA ILE A 838 14.34 23.31 35.16
C ILE A 838 14.64 24.70 34.63
N VAL A 839 14.00 25.07 33.53
CA VAL A 839 14.16 26.37 32.87
C VAL A 839 12.98 27.23 33.24
N VAL A 840 13.24 28.34 33.92
CA VAL A 840 12.25 29.36 34.27
C VAL A 840 12.50 30.59 33.42
N GLU A 841 11.59 30.87 32.50
CA GLU A 841 11.62 32.07 31.65
C GLU A 841 10.94 33.25 32.38
N VAL A 842 11.75 34.18 32.87
CA VAL A 842 11.28 35.38 33.55
C VAL A 842 11.19 36.52 32.57
N PHE A 843 10.06 37.21 32.55
CA PHE A 843 9.82 38.38 31.74
C PHE A 843 9.78 39.63 32.62
N ASN A 844 10.41 40.72 32.20
CA ASN A 844 10.34 42.00 32.90
C ASN A 844 9.30 42.91 32.24
N HIS A 845 8.18 43.13 32.93
CA HIS A 845 7.08 43.98 32.48
C HIS A 845 7.39 45.50 32.59
N GLY A 846 8.57 45.88 33.10
CA GLY A 846 8.98 47.27 33.26
C GLY A 846 9.84 47.83 32.12
N PHE A 847 9.85 49.15 31.98
CA PHE A 847 10.73 49.90 31.06
C PHE A 847 12.15 50.14 31.60
N THR A 848 12.46 49.58 32.77
CA THR A 848 13.78 49.67 33.42
C THR A 848 14.31 48.25 33.65
N ASP A 849 15.62 48.05 33.53
CA ASP A 849 16.26 46.76 33.77
C ASP A 849 16.08 46.29 35.22
N ALA A 850 15.86 45.00 35.39
CA ALA A 850 15.89 44.33 36.69
C ALA A 850 17.27 43.69 36.88
N GLU A 851 18.20 44.42 37.49
CA GLU A 851 19.62 44.02 37.63
C GLU A 851 19.84 42.71 38.41
N MET A 852 19.05 42.51 39.47
CA MET A 852 19.08 41.28 40.27
C MET A 852 17.67 40.72 40.42
N VAL A 853 17.37 39.70 39.61
CA VAL A 853 16.18 38.87 39.73
C VAL A 853 16.62 37.50 40.20
N THR A 854 16.00 37.03 41.28
CA THR A 854 16.24 35.72 41.86
C THR A 854 15.08 34.80 41.51
N VAL A 855 15.42 33.62 41.03
CA VAL A 855 14.51 32.49 40.84
C VAL A 855 14.92 31.39 41.79
N ARG A 856 14.00 31.00 42.67
CA ARG A 856 14.15 29.85 43.56
C ARG A 856 13.14 28.78 43.19
N VAL A 857 13.57 27.53 43.10
CA VAL A 857 12.73 26.40 42.68
C VAL A 857 12.59 25.42 43.83
N HIS A 858 11.37 24.94 44.06
CA HIS A 858 10.98 24.03 45.14
C HIS A 858 10.30 22.78 44.59
N HIS A 859 10.32 21.70 45.39
CA HIS A 859 9.67 20.45 45.06
C HIS A 859 8.34 20.31 45.82
N GLY A 860 7.25 20.12 45.09
CA GLY A 860 5.93 19.91 45.67
C GLY A 860 4.89 20.93 45.22
N GLU A 861 3.64 20.60 45.50
CA GLU A 861 2.49 21.43 45.16
C GLU A 861 2.51 22.76 45.92
N PRO A 862 2.18 23.89 45.27
CA PRO A 862 2.01 25.17 45.95
C PRO A 862 0.97 25.06 47.08
N LYS A 863 1.28 25.66 48.22
CA LYS A 863 0.33 25.79 49.33
C LYS A 863 -0.34 27.14 49.29
N PHE A 864 -1.54 27.25 49.84
CA PHE A 864 -2.30 28.50 49.89
C PHE A 864 -2.71 28.86 51.32
N GLU A 865 -2.51 30.12 51.69
CA GLU A 865 -3.03 30.74 52.93
C GLU A 865 -3.82 31.99 52.52
N ASP A 866 -5.06 32.13 53.01
CA ASP A 866 -5.98 33.21 52.65
C ASP A 866 -6.12 33.45 51.13
N GLY A 867 -6.04 32.38 50.35
CA GLY A 867 -6.14 32.41 48.87
C GLY A 867 -4.88 32.92 48.15
N ARG A 868 -3.77 33.14 48.86
CA ARG A 868 -2.47 33.50 48.28
C ARG A 868 -1.49 32.32 48.34
N PRO A 869 -0.64 32.14 47.31
CA PRO A 869 0.37 31.10 47.35
C PRO A 869 1.41 31.40 48.44
N VAL A 870 1.74 30.40 49.23
CA VAL A 870 2.76 30.43 50.27
C VAL A 870 4.04 29.81 49.70
N ILE A 871 5.17 30.42 50.01
CA ILE A 871 6.48 29.89 49.64
C ILE A 871 6.64 28.52 50.30
N PRO A 872 6.92 27.45 49.54
CA PRO A 872 7.12 26.13 50.11
C PRO A 872 8.23 26.13 51.19
N ALA A 873 7.94 25.51 52.33
CA ALA A 873 8.86 25.45 53.49
C ALA A 873 9.96 24.38 53.34
N ASP A 874 9.96 23.62 52.24
CA ASP A 874 10.95 22.62 51.90
C ASP A 874 12.27 23.26 51.43
N THR A 875 13.35 22.49 51.50
CA THR A 875 14.65 22.90 50.96
C THR A 875 14.52 23.12 49.45
N PRO A 876 14.91 24.30 48.91
CA PRO A 876 14.81 24.54 47.48
C PRO A 876 15.68 23.54 46.71
N ILE A 877 15.18 23.11 45.55
CA ILE A 877 15.94 22.36 44.55
C ILE A 877 17.19 23.16 44.15
N GLY A 878 17.03 24.47 43.97
CA GLY A 878 18.12 25.39 43.71
C GLY A 878 17.66 26.83 43.57
N GLU A 879 18.63 27.73 43.52
CA GLU A 879 18.43 29.16 43.34
C GLU A 879 19.41 29.69 42.30
N VAL A 880 18.94 30.62 41.46
CA VAL A 880 19.74 31.28 40.43
C VAL A 880 19.37 32.76 40.38
N GLN A 881 20.35 33.61 40.08
CA GLN A 881 20.17 35.05 39.98
C GLN A 881 20.65 35.55 38.61
N GLY A 882 19.99 36.56 38.07
CA GLY A 882 20.39 37.17 36.81
C GLY A 882 19.70 38.50 36.54
N ARG A 883 20.26 39.24 35.58
CA ARG A 883 19.68 40.48 35.05
C ARG A 883 18.59 40.15 34.03
N VAL A 884 17.44 40.83 34.14
CA VAL A 884 16.37 40.79 33.15
C VAL A 884 16.17 42.19 32.59
N VAL A 885 16.54 42.39 31.33
CA VAL A 885 16.49 43.72 30.69
C VAL A 885 15.04 44.23 30.58
N ALA A 886 14.88 45.55 30.47
CA ALA A 886 13.60 46.22 30.28
C ALA A 886 12.82 45.58 29.12
N LEU A 887 11.54 45.22 29.35
CA LEU A 887 10.67 44.55 28.37
C LEU A 887 11.28 43.27 27.76
N GLY A 888 12.25 42.68 28.43
CA GLY A 888 13.01 41.52 27.98
C GLY A 888 12.63 40.24 28.72
N ARG A 889 13.14 39.12 28.18
CA ARG A 889 12.99 37.78 28.74
C ARG A 889 14.36 37.22 29.10
N GLN A 890 14.44 36.49 30.20
CA GLN A 890 15.64 35.78 30.61
C GLN A 890 15.30 34.36 31.04
N ARG A 891 15.97 33.38 30.45
CA ARG A 891 15.87 31.97 30.85
C ARG A 891 16.86 31.69 31.98
N MET A 892 16.34 31.31 33.13
CA MET A 892 17.12 30.94 34.31
C MET A 892 17.06 29.43 34.50
N ARG A 893 18.20 28.78 34.73
CA ARG A 893 18.30 27.31 34.75
C ARG A 893 18.73 26.80 36.12
N VAL A 894 18.03 25.79 36.61
CA VAL A 894 18.37 25.03 37.83
C VAL A 894 18.49 23.56 37.46
N THR A 895 19.63 22.94 37.78
CA THR A 895 19.84 21.50 37.56
C THR A 895 19.19 20.71 38.67
N TRP A 896 18.44 19.67 38.29
CA TRP A 896 17.68 18.83 39.22
C TRP A 896 17.73 17.37 38.79
N THR A 897 17.75 16.47 39.76
CA THR A 897 17.60 15.03 39.53
C THR A 897 16.16 14.64 39.90
N PRO A 898 15.29 14.33 38.91
CA PRO A 898 13.90 14.06 39.17
C PRO A 898 13.69 12.74 39.95
N PRO A 899 12.67 12.66 40.83
CA PRO A 899 12.25 11.41 41.44
C PRO A 899 11.62 10.48 40.38
N ALA A 900 11.44 9.20 40.72
CA ALA A 900 10.72 8.26 39.87
C ALA A 900 9.22 8.60 39.87
N GLY A 901 8.75 9.31 38.84
CA GLY A 901 7.34 9.65 38.66
C GLY A 901 7.09 11.13 38.36
N ALA A 902 5.83 11.54 38.39
CA ALA A 902 5.45 12.94 38.19
C ALA A 902 5.73 13.78 39.45
N ALA A 903 6.17 15.02 39.27
CA ALA A 903 6.52 15.92 40.37
C ALA A 903 6.07 17.35 40.09
N PHE A 904 5.45 17.97 41.09
CA PHE A 904 5.14 19.40 41.07
C PHE A 904 6.42 20.21 41.32
N ILE A 905 6.60 21.24 40.50
CA ILE A 905 7.74 22.15 40.56
C ILE A 905 7.21 23.55 40.72
N THR A 906 7.57 24.18 41.85
CA THR A 906 7.12 25.52 42.20
C THR A 906 8.29 26.49 42.05
N ALA A 907 8.13 27.51 41.23
CA ALA A 907 9.11 28.60 41.06
C ALA A 907 8.64 29.85 41.82
N VAL A 908 9.57 30.48 42.51
CA VAL A 908 9.39 31.73 43.27
C VAL A 908 10.34 32.76 42.69
N VAL A 909 9.80 33.87 42.19
CA VAL A 909 10.55 34.89 41.45
C VAL A 909 10.38 36.26 42.09
N TRP A 910 11.49 36.92 42.42
CA TRP A 910 11.49 38.29 42.94
C TRP A 910 12.74 39.03 42.47
N GLY A 911 12.73 40.36 42.56
CA GLY A 911 13.85 41.18 42.08
C GLY A 911 13.44 42.61 41.77
N GLY A 912 14.43 43.47 41.55
CA GLY A 912 14.21 44.91 41.42
C GLY A 912 13.73 45.52 42.76
N PRO A 913 12.65 46.32 42.79
CA PRO A 913 12.10 46.88 44.03
C PRO A 913 11.28 45.89 44.87
N ARG A 914 10.98 44.68 44.36
CA ARG A 914 10.13 43.69 45.04
C ARG A 914 10.96 42.80 45.98
N THR A 915 10.59 42.78 47.26
CA THR A 915 11.12 41.81 48.23
C THR A 915 10.46 40.43 48.01
N ILE A 916 11.01 39.41 48.67
CA ILE A 916 10.49 38.04 48.60
C ILE A 916 9.03 37.93 49.06
N ASP A 917 8.57 38.81 49.95
CA ASP A 917 7.17 38.86 50.42
C ASP A 917 6.18 39.22 49.31
N PHE A 918 6.67 39.78 48.21
CA PHE A 918 5.92 40.11 47.01
C PHE A 918 6.37 39.27 45.81
N ALA A 919 7.01 38.12 46.03
CA ALA A 919 7.45 37.23 44.96
C ALA A 919 6.28 36.71 44.13
N GLU A 920 6.55 36.47 42.86
CA GLU A 920 5.64 35.75 41.98
C GLU A 920 5.87 34.25 42.15
N VAL A 921 4.81 33.55 42.59
CA VAL A 921 4.85 32.10 42.81
C VAL A 921 4.03 31.45 41.71
N ALA A 922 4.64 30.48 41.04
CA ALA A 922 3.97 29.71 40.00
C ALA A 922 4.43 28.25 40.00
N TRP A 923 3.68 27.38 39.34
CA TRP A 923 4.02 25.98 39.24
C TRP A 923 3.81 25.39 37.84
N ASN A 924 4.51 24.28 37.60
CA ASN A 924 4.28 23.35 36.51
C ASN A 924 4.61 21.93 36.99
N ILE A 925 4.30 20.90 36.19
CA ILE A 925 4.53 19.49 36.51
C ILE A 925 5.57 18.86 35.59
N TYR A 926 6.48 18.07 36.15
CA TYR A 926 7.42 17.25 35.39
C TYR A 926 7.00 15.77 35.40
N PRO A 927 7.07 15.05 34.27
CA PRO A 927 7.14 15.60 32.92
C PRO A 927 5.82 16.33 32.60
N GLU A 928 5.85 17.29 31.68
CA GLU A 928 4.66 18.13 31.38
C GLU A 928 3.45 17.30 30.90
N SER A 929 3.68 16.13 30.30
CA SER A 929 2.64 15.18 29.90
C SER A 929 1.86 14.58 31.07
N ALA A 930 2.38 14.65 32.31
CA ALA A 930 1.66 14.17 33.49
C ALA A 930 0.42 15.01 33.81
N PHE A 931 0.31 16.20 33.23
CA PHE A 931 -0.84 17.10 33.39
C PHE A 931 -2.15 16.49 32.87
N GLU A 932 -2.10 15.59 31.86
CA GLU A 932 -3.29 14.87 31.37
C GLU A 932 -3.96 14.01 32.46
N GLY A 933 -3.16 13.48 33.39
CA GLY A 933 -3.62 12.63 34.49
C GLY A 933 -4.07 13.38 35.75
N LEU A 934 -3.94 14.71 35.81
CA LEU A 934 -4.33 15.49 36.99
C LEU A 934 -5.85 15.75 37.01
N GLY A 935 -6.47 15.43 38.14
CA GLY A 935 -7.91 15.64 38.41
C GLY A 935 -8.29 17.09 38.76
N LEU A 936 -7.68 18.09 38.10
CA LEU A 936 -8.06 19.49 38.29
C LEU A 936 -9.43 19.77 37.64
N PRO A 937 -10.28 20.61 38.25
CA PRO A 937 -11.55 21.03 37.64
C PRO A 937 -11.25 21.77 36.34
N GLY A 938 -11.77 21.27 35.22
CA GLY A 938 -11.50 21.91 33.94
C GLY A 938 -12.20 23.27 33.85
N ILE A 939 -11.66 24.21 33.08
CA ILE A 939 -12.29 25.51 32.78
C ILE A 939 -13.72 25.37 32.20
N ARG A 940 -14.09 24.18 31.71
CA ARG A 940 -15.45 23.85 31.25
C ARG A 940 -16.48 23.75 32.37
N ASP A 941 -16.07 23.58 33.62
CA ASP A 941 -16.97 23.44 34.77
C ASP A 941 -17.28 24.80 35.46
N ALA A 942 -16.92 25.94 34.83
CA ALA A 942 -16.97 27.28 35.43
C ALA A 942 -18.04 28.23 34.86
#